data_AF-A0A8T5E4D9-F1
#
_entry.id   AF-A0A8T5E4D9-F1
#
_cell.length_a   1.000
_cell.length_b   1.000
_cell.length_c   1.000
_cell.angle_alpha   90.00
_cell.angle_beta   90.00
_cell.angle_gamma   90.00
#
_symmetry.space_group_name_H-M   'P 1'
#
loop_
_entity.id
_entity.type
_entity.pdbx_description
1 polymer ?
#
loop_
_entity_poly.entity_id
_entity_poly.type
_entity_poly.pdbx_seq_one_letter_code
_entity_poly.pdbx_strand_id
1 'polypeptide(L)'
;MNEQLSVKNIAIGCVVIGLLLPMINLTVISGMATDGVISGVEDALNDGRDELSDWEDPEWLVTSSERTYFANSITNAEELESGDIPELEKMGPFIYTVTTTKEILEFDESAGIITYSEYDSFDWCSTCFWTDEDGVEHQSINGTTDVTQVNILYNTQLIAGLATGIDYGGIFAKAGFANNMISFELQNKAPSIWASNEISDSVDINGGISVLENAYLGWNTSTSAVAPDFTSSIDMIMDGAVSDTGICIALTCEIGPMLVAGMGVPSSSTTANRSALYGYSDVSEPELTHIDWSVYSLAAMAFSNHGGGANLTEVDNLKERLEAVTESTLGNNKGVLINNPDALEYVLFGINDGTGNAAGLLTETDFFGIPLNGVALFLLGASGSPFDAMVEYKVGLQDLLDLVDYAGRWLAYENPLIGAPSEFPMILTGSSGTLNGNEWWLESFGGNEPINNGYLSIGMNRAVFEGTIDLSSEKANEILYTGANALTGDFATAFMYGELSGLSLPMTASGPMAGGEQVDWDNAYVASIYGISEEEAAALKSWVIDFMFPAVVPALLNFQYDASPYTTQPMNNWLYGWDDAVLAGLGRDSWVTLETNETYFGSDGLSTGDYTVYQMSTGTGANNADNMEHGLLRGYINSDGDGLCDFKLDSDGNAEYDVPCEANETYGMTEHLPWRAPHNEAASYGLLSESVGNTNTVWAGTIGGIADAEDPVNVNLVGYAIATSEVGDKVTYKDIPMVEHSISLDPAENQIQGKLIGSGTYVDAMPGALPVYFKSEVDIKVEPITNVAMYGKSTSSFLFDYRGPGNIDPDFNAEYMQTVFEIHTFSEISDNDAKIFKGKVLDHTGPFFWTDLGGSGDTELEPLKLISYVSAAMYIGGFSLVLFGAVKLARLEDE
;
A
#
# COMPACT_ATOMS: atom_id res chain seq x y z
N MET A 1 -18.62 103.12 -5.52
CA MET A 1 -17.38 102.40 -5.91
C MET A 1 -16.84 101.52 -4.80
N ASN A 2 -16.60 102.02 -3.58
CA ASN A 2 -16.13 101.17 -2.45
C ASN A 2 -17.15 100.11 -1.97
N GLU A 3 -18.45 100.38 -2.08
CA GLU A 3 -19.49 99.46 -1.62
C GLU A 3 -19.69 98.26 -2.58
N GLN A 4 -19.73 98.49 -3.90
CA GLN A 4 -19.78 97.40 -4.90
C GLN A 4 -18.49 96.55 -4.94
N LEU A 5 -17.32 97.15 -4.70
CA LEU A 5 -16.06 96.41 -4.58
C LEU A 5 -16.06 95.48 -3.35
N SER A 6 -16.68 95.93 -2.24
CA SER A 6 -16.86 95.12 -1.03
C SER A 6 -17.82 93.94 -1.26
N VAL A 7 -18.93 94.16 -1.96
CA VAL A 7 -19.92 93.09 -2.24
C VAL A 7 -19.36 92.04 -3.20
N LYS A 8 -18.60 92.46 -4.23
CA LYS A 8 -17.92 91.54 -5.15
C LYS A 8 -16.86 90.68 -4.45
N ASN A 9 -16.06 91.27 -3.56
CA ASN A 9 -15.05 90.54 -2.78
C ASN A 9 -15.67 89.54 -1.79
N ILE A 10 -16.83 89.88 -1.21
CA ILE A 10 -17.60 88.97 -0.34
C ILE A 10 -18.19 87.81 -1.16
N ALA A 11 -18.75 88.08 -2.34
CA ALA A 11 -19.30 87.04 -3.21
C ALA A 11 -18.22 86.07 -3.72
N ILE A 12 -17.04 86.58 -4.11
CA ILE A 12 -15.87 85.75 -4.46
C ILE A 12 -15.39 84.94 -3.24
N GLY A 13 -15.34 85.55 -2.06
CA GLY A 13 -15.01 84.86 -0.81
C GLY A 13 -15.97 83.70 -0.49
N CYS A 14 -17.28 83.88 -0.70
CA CYS A 14 -18.26 82.82 -0.53
C CYS A 14 -18.10 81.68 -1.54
N VAL A 15 -17.77 81.97 -2.81
CA VAL A 15 -17.49 80.91 -3.80
C VAL A 15 -16.21 80.14 -3.45
N VAL A 16 -15.13 80.84 -3.06
CA VAL A 16 -13.85 80.21 -2.71
C VAL A 16 -13.98 79.35 -1.45
N ILE A 17 -14.60 79.87 -0.39
CA ILE A 17 -14.85 79.11 0.84
C ILE A 17 -15.83 77.96 0.55
N GLY A 18 -16.85 78.20 -0.28
CA GLY A 18 -17.84 77.20 -0.65
C GLY A 18 -17.28 76.03 -1.47
N LEU A 19 -16.20 76.23 -2.23
CA LEU A 19 -15.46 75.17 -2.94
C LEU A 19 -14.40 74.49 -2.07
N LEU A 20 -13.80 75.23 -1.13
CA LEU A 20 -12.80 74.69 -0.19
C LEU A 20 -13.42 73.77 0.87
N LEU A 21 -14.64 74.05 1.32
CA LEU A 21 -15.31 73.25 2.35
C LEU A 21 -15.52 71.78 1.89
N PRO A 22 -16.07 71.50 0.69
CA PRO A 22 -16.09 70.15 0.11
C PRO A 22 -14.70 69.55 -0.08
N MET A 23 -13.69 70.34 -0.51
CA MET A 23 -12.32 69.82 -0.68
C MET A 23 -11.65 69.41 0.64
N ILE A 24 -11.81 70.20 1.70
CA ILE A 24 -11.32 69.85 3.05
C ILE A 24 -12.05 68.60 3.53
N ASN A 25 -13.34 68.48 3.22
CA ASN A 25 -14.10 67.28 3.56
C ASN A 25 -13.62 66.04 2.80
N LEU A 26 -13.29 66.18 1.50
CA LEU A 26 -12.78 65.14 0.61
C LEU A 26 -11.34 64.69 0.90
N THR A 27 -10.51 65.54 1.51
CA THR A 27 -9.06 65.29 1.63
C THR A 27 -8.57 65.14 3.05
N VAL A 28 -9.24 65.79 4.02
CA VAL A 28 -8.81 65.80 5.42
C VAL A 28 -9.81 65.06 6.29
N ILE A 29 -11.10 65.43 6.23
CA ILE A 29 -12.10 64.86 7.15
C ILE A 29 -12.46 63.43 6.74
N SER A 30 -12.65 63.14 5.44
CA SER A 30 -12.86 61.77 4.99
C SER A 30 -11.64 60.88 5.23
N GLY A 31 -10.43 61.41 5.09
CA GLY A 31 -9.19 60.70 5.44
C GLY A 31 -9.17 60.35 6.93
N MET A 32 -9.36 61.34 7.82
CA MET A 32 -9.42 61.11 9.26
C MET A 32 -10.57 60.20 9.71
N ALA A 33 -11.73 60.27 9.06
CA ALA A 33 -12.86 59.39 9.35
C ALA A 33 -12.56 57.96 8.90
N THR A 34 -11.95 57.79 7.71
CA THR A 34 -11.52 56.49 7.19
C THR A 34 -10.43 55.90 8.10
N ASP A 35 -9.37 56.65 8.39
CA ASP A 35 -8.29 56.24 9.31
C ASP A 35 -8.83 55.92 10.72
N GLY A 36 -9.83 56.67 11.19
CA GLY A 36 -10.46 56.44 12.50
C GLY A 36 -11.36 55.20 12.53
N VAL A 37 -12.02 54.85 11.42
CA VAL A 37 -12.75 53.58 11.27
C VAL A 37 -11.76 52.43 11.17
N ILE A 38 -10.69 52.56 10.38
CA ILE A 38 -9.62 51.55 10.26
C ILE A 38 -8.99 51.27 11.62
N SER A 39 -8.47 52.31 12.29
CA SER A 39 -7.88 52.18 13.63
C SER A 39 -8.88 51.64 14.66
N GLY A 40 -10.16 52.03 14.57
CA GLY A 40 -11.18 51.51 15.47
C GLY A 40 -11.53 50.03 15.22
N VAL A 41 -11.41 49.57 13.97
CA VAL A 41 -11.59 48.15 13.63
C VAL A 41 -10.35 47.34 14.02
N GLU A 42 -9.14 47.85 13.77
CA GLU A 42 -7.89 47.25 14.24
C GLU A 42 -7.85 47.14 15.77
N ASP A 43 -8.19 48.20 16.49
CA ASP A 43 -8.28 48.19 17.96
C ASP A 43 -9.35 47.19 18.43
N ALA A 44 -10.52 47.15 17.79
CA ALA A 44 -11.58 46.20 18.17
C ALA A 44 -11.25 44.73 17.85
N LEU A 45 -10.47 44.48 16.79
CA LEU A 45 -9.96 43.15 16.47
C LEU A 45 -8.89 42.72 17.47
N ASN A 46 -7.97 43.62 17.84
CA ASN A 46 -6.91 43.34 18.81
C ASN A 46 -7.46 43.18 20.24
N ASP A 47 -8.31 44.10 20.71
CA ASP A 47 -8.97 44.05 22.03
C ASP A 47 -9.95 42.87 22.16
N GLY A 48 -10.34 42.24 21.05
CA GLY A 48 -11.18 41.03 21.03
C GLY A 48 -10.38 39.75 20.83
N ARG A 49 -9.06 39.80 21.02
CA ARG A 49 -8.10 38.70 20.82
C ARG A 49 -6.91 38.76 21.79
N ASP A 50 -6.88 39.71 22.73
CA ASP A 50 -5.73 39.97 23.61
C ASP A 50 -5.79 39.24 24.96
N GLU A 51 -6.95 38.69 25.33
CA GLU A 51 -7.10 37.85 26.52
C GLU A 51 -7.70 36.46 26.21
N LEU A 52 -7.43 35.48 27.08
CA LEU A 52 -7.91 34.11 26.92
C LEU A 52 -9.44 34.03 26.79
N SER A 53 -10.19 34.87 27.52
CA SER A 53 -11.66 34.88 27.49
C SER A 53 -12.24 35.21 26.11
N ASP A 54 -11.48 35.88 25.25
CA ASP A 54 -11.91 36.18 23.88
C ASP A 54 -11.93 34.93 22.99
N TRP A 55 -11.08 33.95 23.31
CA TRP A 55 -10.96 32.68 22.60
C TRP A 55 -11.84 31.58 23.19
N GLU A 56 -12.39 31.77 24.39
CA GLU A 56 -13.39 30.89 25.00
C GLU A 56 -14.79 31.05 24.38
N ASP A 57 -14.92 31.75 23.25
CA ASP A 57 -16.17 31.90 22.49
C ASP A 57 -16.65 30.53 21.96
N PRO A 58 -17.86 30.08 22.33
CA PRO A 58 -18.45 28.86 21.80
C PRO A 58 -18.54 28.80 20.27
N GLU A 59 -18.69 29.95 19.60
CA GLU A 59 -18.75 30.02 18.13
C GLU A 59 -17.39 29.83 17.46
N TRP A 60 -16.28 30.10 18.16
CA TRP A 60 -14.92 29.81 17.69
C TRP A 60 -14.48 28.38 18.05
N LEU A 61 -14.79 27.94 19.27
CA LEU A 61 -14.48 26.62 19.79
C LEU A 61 -15.18 25.51 19.01
N VAL A 62 -16.40 25.76 18.51
CA VAL A 62 -17.16 24.79 17.71
C VAL A 62 -17.68 25.46 16.45
N THR A 63 -17.06 25.15 15.32
CA THR A 63 -17.43 25.69 14.01
C THR A 63 -18.03 24.60 13.14
N SER A 64 -19.09 24.92 12.38
CA SER A 64 -19.69 23.99 11.41
C SER A 64 -19.63 24.55 9.98
N SER A 65 -19.31 23.68 9.02
CA SER A 65 -19.25 24.03 7.60
C SER A 65 -19.75 22.87 6.73
N GLU A 66 -20.14 23.15 5.49
CA GLU A 66 -20.52 22.11 4.53
C GLU A 66 -19.32 21.73 3.65
N ARG A 67 -19.02 20.43 3.56
CA ARG A 67 -18.08 19.88 2.58
C ARG A 67 -18.82 18.95 1.63
N THR A 68 -18.53 19.10 0.34
CA THR A 68 -19.13 18.27 -0.71
C THR A 68 -18.07 17.41 -1.38
N TYR A 69 -18.32 16.11 -1.44
CA TYR A 69 -17.43 15.13 -2.06
C TYR A 69 -18.03 14.56 -3.33
N PHE A 70 -17.15 14.26 -4.29
CA PHE A 70 -17.46 13.45 -5.46
C PHE A 70 -16.41 12.37 -5.61
N ALA A 71 -16.83 11.18 -6.03
CA ALA A 71 -15.93 10.10 -6.39
C ALA A 71 -16.31 9.55 -7.76
N ASN A 72 -15.30 9.31 -8.58
CA ASN A 72 -15.49 8.80 -9.93
C ASN A 72 -15.40 7.26 -9.88
N SER A 73 -16.55 6.59 -9.76
CA SER A 73 -16.63 5.14 -9.56
C SER A 73 -16.31 4.38 -10.84
N ILE A 74 -15.54 3.31 -10.71
CA ILE A 74 -15.24 2.39 -11.81
C ILE A 74 -16.49 1.59 -12.17
N THR A 75 -16.86 1.56 -13.46
CA THR A 75 -18.04 0.84 -13.96
C THR A 75 -17.72 -0.47 -14.67
N ASN A 76 -16.48 -0.65 -15.14
CA ASN A 76 -16.03 -1.81 -15.90
C ASN A 76 -15.03 -2.69 -15.13
N ALA A 77 -15.15 -2.79 -13.80
CA ALA A 77 -14.17 -3.46 -12.94
C ALA A 77 -13.85 -4.92 -13.37
N GLU A 78 -14.85 -5.67 -13.83
CA GLU A 78 -14.68 -7.05 -14.34
C GLU A 78 -13.83 -7.12 -15.62
N GLU A 79 -13.78 -6.04 -16.41
CA GLU A 79 -13.04 -5.97 -17.68
C GLU A 79 -11.58 -5.50 -17.49
N LEU A 80 -11.24 -4.95 -16.32
CA LEU A 80 -9.89 -4.41 -16.03
C LEU A 80 -8.81 -5.48 -15.89
N GLU A 81 -9.20 -6.74 -15.62
CA GLU A 81 -8.26 -7.87 -15.66
C GLU A 81 -7.68 -8.11 -17.07
N SER A 82 -8.32 -7.57 -18.12
CA SER A 82 -7.87 -7.68 -19.52
C SER A 82 -6.82 -6.63 -19.94
N GLY A 83 -6.49 -5.67 -19.06
CA GLY A 83 -5.60 -4.54 -19.37
C GLY A 83 -6.30 -3.33 -20.01
N ASP A 84 -7.63 -3.25 -19.91
CA ASP A 84 -8.40 -2.07 -20.32
C ASP A 84 -8.24 -0.92 -19.30
N ILE A 85 -8.46 0.31 -19.76
CA ILE A 85 -8.44 1.50 -18.88
C ILE A 85 -9.79 1.59 -18.14
N PRO A 86 -9.80 2.01 -16.86
CA PRO A 86 -11.03 2.27 -16.12
C PRO A 86 -11.97 3.26 -16.81
N GLU A 87 -13.24 2.83 -16.93
CA GLU A 87 -14.36 3.71 -17.25
C GLU A 87 -14.93 4.23 -15.93
N LEU A 88 -15.00 5.56 -15.80
CA LEU A 88 -15.44 6.20 -14.57
C LEU A 88 -16.78 6.91 -14.72
N GLU A 89 -17.63 6.75 -13.71
CA GLU A 89 -18.87 7.51 -13.53
C GLU A 89 -18.77 8.41 -12.29
N LYS A 90 -18.97 9.72 -12.48
CA LYS A 90 -18.96 10.68 -11.38
C LYS A 90 -20.17 10.47 -10.46
N MET A 91 -19.89 10.02 -9.24
CA MET A 91 -20.87 9.86 -8.17
C MET A 91 -20.78 11.01 -7.17
N GLY A 92 -21.95 11.51 -6.75
CA GLY A 92 -22.10 12.63 -5.83
C GLY A 92 -23.27 13.52 -6.25
N PRO A 93 -23.53 14.63 -5.54
CA PRO A 93 -22.76 15.15 -4.41
C PRO A 93 -22.99 14.34 -3.13
N PHE A 94 -21.94 14.04 -2.37
CA PHE A 94 -22.05 13.57 -0.98
C PHE A 94 -21.75 14.74 -0.06
N ILE A 95 -22.78 15.27 0.63
CA ILE A 95 -22.67 16.51 1.39
C ILE A 95 -22.69 16.20 2.88
N TYR A 96 -21.69 16.69 3.61
CA TYR A 96 -21.56 16.53 5.05
C TYR A 96 -21.46 17.88 5.73
N THR A 97 -22.10 17.99 6.88
CA THR A 97 -21.82 19.03 7.86
C THR A 97 -20.63 18.59 8.68
N VAL A 98 -19.52 19.33 8.54
CA VAL A 98 -18.29 19.11 9.29
C VAL A 98 -18.29 20.02 10.49
N THR A 99 -18.26 19.43 11.68
CA THR A 99 -18.17 20.14 12.95
C THR A 99 -16.75 20.00 13.49
N THR A 100 -16.02 21.10 13.46
CA THR A 100 -14.66 21.22 13.98
C THR A 100 -14.73 21.67 15.44
N THR A 101 -14.17 20.88 16.34
CA THR A 101 -14.08 21.18 17.77
C THR A 101 -12.65 21.53 18.14
N LYS A 102 -12.48 22.65 18.84
CA LYS A 102 -11.19 23.15 19.32
C LYS A 102 -11.14 23.12 20.84
N GLU A 103 -10.02 22.70 21.39
CA GLU A 103 -9.73 22.76 22.82
C GLU A 103 -8.45 23.58 23.04
N ILE A 104 -8.54 24.65 23.83
CA ILE A 104 -7.39 25.51 24.12
C ILE A 104 -6.48 24.81 25.12
N LEU A 105 -5.22 24.63 24.73
CA LEU A 105 -4.18 23.99 25.54
C LEU A 105 -3.34 25.04 26.29
N GLU A 106 -2.97 26.12 25.60
CA GLU A 106 -2.12 27.18 26.15
C GLU A 106 -2.41 28.54 25.49
N PHE A 107 -2.29 29.62 26.26
CA PHE A 107 -2.37 31.00 25.79
C PHE A 107 -1.22 31.83 26.39
N ASP A 108 -0.36 32.37 25.54
CA ASP A 108 0.72 33.28 25.91
C ASP A 108 0.40 34.70 25.43
N GLU A 109 -0.14 35.50 26.35
CA GLU A 109 -0.48 36.93 26.14
C GLU A 109 0.73 37.78 25.72
N SER A 110 1.92 37.48 26.27
CA SER A 110 3.12 38.29 26.02
C SER A 110 3.71 38.00 24.65
N ALA A 111 3.66 36.74 24.22
CA ALA A 111 4.06 36.34 22.87
C ALA A 111 2.99 36.64 21.83
N GLY A 112 1.71 36.71 22.22
CA GLY A 112 0.58 36.81 21.31
C GLY A 112 0.34 35.50 20.57
N ILE A 113 0.34 34.39 21.32
CA ILE A 113 0.27 33.03 20.77
C ILE A 113 -0.81 32.24 21.49
N ILE A 114 -1.61 31.51 20.73
CA ILE A 114 -2.55 30.52 21.26
C ILE A 114 -2.23 29.14 20.68
N THR A 115 -2.29 28.12 21.53
CA THR A 115 -2.10 26.72 21.18
C THR A 115 -3.38 25.96 21.51
N TYR A 116 -3.93 25.24 20.53
CA TYR A 116 -5.17 24.49 20.67
C TYR A 116 -5.09 23.16 19.92
N SER A 117 -5.79 22.14 20.41
CA SER A 117 -6.03 20.90 19.68
C SER A 117 -7.33 21.00 18.89
N GLU A 118 -7.40 20.32 17.75
CA GLU A 118 -8.54 20.33 16.85
C GLU A 118 -8.85 18.92 16.34
N TYR A 119 -10.15 18.59 16.31
CA TYR A 119 -10.67 17.39 15.66
C TYR A 119 -11.98 17.70 14.94
N ASP A 120 -12.23 16.97 13.85
CA ASP A 120 -13.42 17.10 13.02
C ASP A 120 -14.39 15.94 13.28
N SER A 121 -15.69 16.22 13.17
CA SER A 121 -16.76 15.24 13.15
C SER A 121 -17.69 15.49 11.96
N PHE A 122 -18.15 14.42 11.31
CA PHE A 122 -18.85 14.50 10.03
C PHE A 122 -20.26 13.93 10.11
N ASP A 123 -21.26 14.75 9.78
CA ASP A 123 -22.66 14.34 9.74
C ASP A 123 -23.22 14.47 8.32
N TRP A 124 -23.78 13.39 7.78
CA TRP A 124 -24.38 13.42 6.45
C TRP A 124 -25.60 14.35 6.39
N CYS A 125 -25.58 15.33 5.48
CA CYS A 125 -26.68 16.28 5.29
C CYS A 125 -27.65 15.85 4.18
N SER A 126 -28.64 15.03 4.53
CA SER A 126 -29.67 14.55 3.59
C SER A 126 -30.54 15.62 2.92
N THR A 127 -30.57 16.83 3.49
CA THR A 127 -31.39 17.96 3.00
C THR A 127 -30.57 19.03 2.26
N CYS A 128 -29.25 18.89 2.21
CA CYS A 128 -28.38 19.85 1.54
C CYS A 128 -28.39 19.65 0.03
N PHE A 129 -28.09 20.73 -0.69
CA PHE A 129 -28.00 20.76 -2.15
C PHE A 129 -26.65 21.36 -2.55
N TRP A 130 -26.04 20.80 -3.58
CA TRP A 130 -24.87 21.39 -4.23
C TRP A 130 -25.30 21.96 -5.58
N THR A 131 -24.85 23.17 -5.89
CA THR A 131 -25.15 23.83 -7.17
C THR A 131 -23.97 23.67 -8.12
N ASP A 132 -24.22 23.12 -9.30
CA ASP A 132 -23.19 22.99 -10.34
C ASP A 132 -22.88 24.32 -11.05
N GLU A 133 -21.90 24.30 -11.95
CA GLU A 133 -21.47 25.48 -12.72
C GLU A 133 -22.59 26.06 -13.61
N ASP A 134 -23.57 25.24 -14.01
CA ASP A 134 -24.73 25.64 -14.80
C ASP A 134 -25.88 26.19 -13.94
N GLY A 135 -25.70 26.20 -12.60
CA GLY A 135 -26.69 26.69 -11.65
C GLY A 135 -27.79 25.67 -11.30
N VAL A 136 -27.56 24.39 -11.56
CA VAL A 136 -28.51 23.30 -11.24
C VAL A 136 -28.21 22.74 -9.85
N GLU A 137 -29.26 22.64 -9.02
CA GLU A 137 -29.17 22.05 -7.69
C GLU A 137 -29.25 20.52 -7.75
N HIS A 138 -28.29 19.86 -7.13
CA HIS A 138 -28.20 18.41 -6.95
C HIS A 138 -28.32 18.06 -5.48
N GLN A 139 -29.26 17.16 -5.14
CA GLN A 139 -29.49 16.74 -3.76
C GLN A 139 -28.36 15.82 -3.27
N SER A 140 -27.97 15.92 -1.99
CA SER A 140 -27.01 15.00 -1.39
C SER A 140 -27.43 13.53 -1.53
N ILE A 141 -26.48 12.70 -1.97
CA ILE A 141 -26.56 11.24 -1.97
C ILE A 141 -26.16 10.71 -0.59
N ASN A 142 -26.71 9.57 -0.18
CA ASN A 142 -26.37 8.90 1.07
C ASN A 142 -24.97 8.27 1.01
N GLY A 143 -24.14 8.56 2.01
CA GLY A 143 -22.79 8.01 2.18
C GLY A 143 -22.70 6.48 2.33
N THR A 144 -23.83 5.77 2.50
CA THR A 144 -23.88 4.30 2.42
C THR A 144 -23.94 3.76 0.99
N THR A 145 -23.83 4.62 -0.02
CA THR A 145 -23.83 4.23 -1.42
C THR A 145 -22.46 3.68 -1.79
N ASP A 146 -22.42 2.48 -2.38
CA ASP A 146 -21.18 1.84 -2.78
C ASP A 146 -20.52 2.58 -3.94
N VAL A 147 -19.20 2.72 -3.84
CA VAL A 147 -18.33 3.31 -4.85
C VAL A 147 -17.19 2.34 -5.08
N THR A 148 -16.96 1.98 -6.33
CA THR A 148 -15.82 1.14 -6.73
C THR A 148 -14.65 2.03 -7.10
N GLN A 149 -13.51 1.85 -6.44
CA GLN A 149 -12.30 2.64 -6.65
C GLN A 149 -11.04 1.79 -6.66
N VAL A 150 -9.91 2.41 -7.01
CA VAL A 150 -8.59 1.84 -6.80
C VAL A 150 -8.35 1.55 -5.31
N ASN A 151 -7.84 0.36 -5.02
CA ASN A 151 -7.38 0.02 -3.68
C ASN A 151 -6.01 0.69 -3.46
N ILE A 152 -6.01 1.76 -2.67
CA ILE A 152 -4.83 2.60 -2.45
C ILE A 152 -3.67 1.89 -1.75
N LEU A 153 -3.93 0.77 -1.06
CA LEU A 153 -2.90 -0.04 -0.42
C LEU A 153 -2.37 -1.16 -1.30
N TYR A 154 -3.05 -1.50 -2.40
CA TYR A 154 -2.73 -2.72 -3.15
C TYR A 154 -1.31 -2.70 -3.72
N ASN A 155 -0.90 -1.60 -4.34
CA ASN A 155 0.42 -1.48 -4.94
C ASN A 155 1.55 -1.49 -3.88
N THR A 156 1.34 -0.87 -2.71
CA THR A 156 2.32 -0.93 -1.62
C THR A 156 2.40 -2.34 -1.03
N GLN A 157 1.27 -3.04 -0.92
CA GLN A 157 1.22 -4.46 -0.55
C GLN A 157 1.91 -5.36 -1.57
N LEU A 158 1.81 -5.08 -2.87
CA LEU A 158 2.56 -5.81 -3.91
C LEU A 158 4.07 -5.65 -3.74
N ILE A 159 4.53 -4.41 -3.49
CA ILE A 159 5.95 -4.10 -3.34
C ILE A 159 6.50 -4.73 -2.06
N ALA A 160 5.80 -4.55 -0.94
CA ALA A 160 6.18 -5.14 0.35
C ALA A 160 6.04 -6.67 0.37
N GLY A 161 5.10 -7.21 -0.42
CA GLY A 161 4.78 -8.62 -0.49
C GLY A 161 5.79 -9.46 -1.26
N LEU A 162 6.80 -8.87 -1.92
CA LEU A 162 7.79 -9.62 -2.70
C LEU A 162 8.50 -10.70 -1.87
N ALA A 163 9.01 -10.35 -0.69
CA ALA A 163 9.73 -11.30 0.17
C ALA A 163 8.86 -12.50 0.55
N THR A 164 7.65 -12.23 1.05
CA THR A 164 6.63 -13.25 1.34
C THR A 164 6.29 -14.06 0.08
N GLY A 165 6.17 -13.40 -1.06
CA GLY A 165 5.87 -14.03 -2.34
C GLY A 165 6.92 -15.03 -2.78
N ILE A 166 8.20 -14.73 -2.55
CA ILE A 166 9.32 -15.63 -2.83
C ILE A 166 9.27 -16.85 -1.89
N ASP A 167 9.01 -16.63 -0.59
CA ASP A 167 8.89 -17.73 0.38
C ASP A 167 7.76 -18.70 0.01
N TYR A 168 6.55 -18.19 -0.24
CA TYR A 168 5.42 -19.01 -0.64
C TYR A 168 5.61 -19.64 -2.03
N GLY A 169 6.21 -18.91 -2.98
CA GLY A 169 6.59 -19.46 -4.27
C GLY A 169 7.48 -20.69 -4.15
N GLY A 170 8.51 -20.62 -3.29
CA GLY A 170 9.36 -21.78 -2.97
C GLY A 170 8.59 -22.92 -2.29
N ILE A 171 7.66 -22.63 -1.37
CA ILE A 171 6.80 -23.65 -0.74
C ILE A 171 5.94 -24.36 -1.79
N PHE A 172 5.29 -23.62 -2.70
CA PHE A 172 4.47 -24.22 -3.76
C PHE A 172 5.29 -25.04 -4.75
N ALA A 173 6.49 -24.58 -5.12
CA ALA A 173 7.40 -25.36 -5.95
C ALA A 173 7.76 -26.70 -5.28
N LYS A 174 8.14 -26.65 -4.00
CA LYS A 174 8.44 -27.85 -3.20
C LYS A 174 7.21 -28.74 -2.99
N ALA A 175 6.01 -28.19 -2.98
CA ALA A 175 4.77 -28.96 -2.95
C ALA A 175 4.54 -29.75 -4.23
N GLY A 176 4.91 -29.19 -5.39
CA GLY A 176 4.93 -29.93 -6.66
C GLY A 176 5.94 -31.08 -6.65
N PHE A 177 7.14 -30.85 -6.09
CA PHE A 177 8.10 -31.92 -5.83
C PHE A 177 7.50 -33.00 -4.92
N ALA A 178 6.91 -32.61 -3.79
CA ALA A 178 6.30 -33.53 -2.84
C ALA A 178 5.14 -34.34 -3.45
N ASN A 179 4.27 -33.71 -4.25
CA ASN A 179 3.22 -34.39 -5.00
C ASN A 179 3.81 -35.48 -5.90
N ASN A 180 4.83 -35.14 -6.69
CA ASN A 180 5.51 -36.09 -7.57
C ASN A 180 6.18 -37.22 -6.78
N MET A 181 6.81 -36.94 -5.64
CA MET A 181 7.42 -37.97 -4.80
C MET A 181 6.37 -38.90 -4.19
N ILE A 182 5.26 -38.37 -3.67
CA ILE A 182 4.15 -39.17 -3.13
C ILE A 182 3.53 -40.04 -4.23
N SER A 183 3.31 -39.48 -5.43
CA SER A 183 2.84 -40.22 -6.60
C SER A 183 3.80 -41.34 -6.96
N PHE A 184 5.09 -41.06 -7.01
CA PHE A 184 6.15 -42.04 -7.27
C PHE A 184 6.17 -43.15 -6.22
N GLU A 185 6.06 -42.83 -4.93
CA GLU A 185 6.05 -43.83 -3.85
C GLU A 185 4.82 -44.73 -3.94
N LEU A 186 3.64 -44.16 -4.17
CA LEU A 186 2.42 -44.94 -4.35
C LEU A 186 2.47 -45.84 -5.59
N GLN A 187 3.03 -45.37 -6.71
CA GLN A 187 3.14 -46.14 -7.95
C GLN A 187 4.21 -47.23 -7.90
N ASN A 188 5.35 -46.95 -7.26
CA ASN A 188 6.55 -47.77 -7.36
C ASN A 188 7.03 -48.28 -6.00
N LYS A 189 7.15 -47.44 -4.98
CA LYS A 189 7.70 -47.88 -3.69
C LYS A 189 6.79 -48.90 -2.99
N ALA A 190 5.48 -48.67 -2.94
CA ALA A 190 4.54 -49.63 -2.33
C ALA A 190 4.62 -51.03 -2.97
N PRO A 191 4.51 -51.19 -4.32
CA PRO A 191 4.72 -52.49 -4.96
C PRO A 191 6.11 -53.08 -4.74
N SER A 192 7.15 -52.24 -4.63
CA SER A 192 8.52 -52.70 -4.36
C SER A 192 8.69 -53.22 -2.94
N ILE A 193 8.03 -52.62 -1.94
CA ILE A 193 7.95 -53.14 -0.57
C ILE A 193 7.29 -54.52 -0.57
N TRP A 194 6.17 -54.70 -1.27
CA TRP A 194 5.51 -56.01 -1.34
C TRP A 194 6.32 -57.05 -2.11
N ALA A 195 6.97 -56.65 -3.21
CA ALA A 195 7.84 -57.51 -3.99
C ALA A 195 9.07 -57.95 -3.18
N SER A 196 9.69 -57.05 -2.43
CA SER A 196 10.85 -57.37 -1.58
C SER A 196 10.46 -58.29 -0.42
N ASN A 197 9.29 -58.07 0.20
CA ASN A 197 8.74 -58.99 1.19
C ASN A 197 8.45 -60.39 0.60
N GLU A 198 7.85 -60.48 -0.60
CA GLU A 198 7.62 -61.78 -1.28
C GLU A 198 8.95 -62.50 -1.59
N ILE A 199 9.95 -61.76 -2.04
CA ILE A 199 11.29 -62.32 -2.30
C ILE A 199 11.91 -62.78 -0.99
N SER A 200 11.88 -61.97 0.07
CA SER A 200 12.39 -62.32 1.40
C SER A 200 11.74 -63.59 1.95
N ASP A 201 10.41 -63.68 1.91
CA ASP A 201 9.66 -64.86 2.34
C ASP A 201 10.07 -66.10 1.52
N SER A 202 10.26 -65.93 0.21
CA SER A 202 10.70 -67.01 -0.69
C SER A 202 12.13 -67.47 -0.38
N VAL A 203 13.02 -66.54 -0.05
CA VAL A 203 14.40 -66.81 0.37
C VAL A 203 14.43 -67.55 1.70
N ASP A 204 13.62 -67.14 2.68
CA ASP A 204 13.52 -67.80 3.98
C ASP A 204 13.04 -69.26 3.87
N ILE A 205 12.12 -69.54 2.94
CA ILE A 205 11.56 -70.88 2.74
C ILE A 205 12.49 -71.77 1.90
N ASN A 206 13.02 -71.25 0.78
CA ASN A 206 13.66 -72.07 -0.26
C ASN A 206 15.19 -71.87 -0.36
N GLY A 207 15.74 -70.84 0.27
CA GLY A 207 17.11 -70.37 0.10
C GLY A 207 17.29 -69.53 -1.16
N GLY A 208 18.11 -68.47 -1.06
CA GLY A 208 18.25 -67.46 -2.13
C GLY A 208 18.75 -68.01 -3.47
N ILE A 209 19.68 -68.98 -3.45
CA ILE A 209 20.18 -69.63 -4.68
C ILE A 209 19.02 -70.30 -5.43
N SER A 210 18.19 -71.08 -4.73
CA SER A 210 17.03 -71.77 -5.33
C SER A 210 16.04 -70.79 -5.94
N VAL A 211 15.79 -69.65 -5.29
CA VAL A 211 14.90 -68.60 -5.81
C VAL A 211 15.42 -68.03 -7.14
N LEU A 212 16.71 -67.71 -7.23
CA LEU A 212 17.31 -67.19 -8.47
C LEU A 212 17.43 -68.26 -9.58
N GLU A 213 17.72 -69.50 -9.23
CA GLU A 213 17.71 -70.62 -10.19
C GLU A 213 16.31 -70.83 -10.79
N ASN A 214 15.27 -70.78 -9.95
CA ASN A 214 13.88 -70.89 -10.40
C ASN A 214 13.48 -69.70 -11.29
N ALA A 215 13.90 -68.48 -10.93
CA ALA A 215 13.69 -67.30 -11.78
C ALA A 215 14.38 -67.46 -13.15
N TYR A 216 15.61 -67.98 -13.19
CA TYR A 216 16.32 -68.28 -14.43
C TYR A 216 15.57 -69.28 -15.30
N LEU A 217 15.12 -70.40 -14.72
CA LEU A 217 14.45 -71.47 -15.45
C LEU A 217 13.05 -71.07 -15.91
N GLY A 218 12.38 -70.19 -15.16
CA GLY A 218 11.13 -69.55 -15.58
C GLY A 218 11.31 -68.65 -16.79
N TRP A 219 12.43 -67.92 -16.86
CA TRP A 219 12.79 -67.08 -18.00
C TRP A 219 13.30 -67.91 -19.21
N ASN A 220 14.30 -68.77 -19.01
CA ASN A 220 14.91 -69.62 -20.04
C ASN A 220 14.23 -70.98 -20.13
N THR A 221 13.12 -71.03 -20.87
CA THR A 221 12.33 -72.26 -21.08
C THR A 221 12.99 -73.29 -22.03
N SER A 222 14.26 -73.11 -22.40
CA SER A 222 14.97 -74.06 -23.26
C SER A 222 15.24 -75.38 -22.52
N THR A 223 15.11 -76.50 -23.23
CA THR A 223 15.30 -77.85 -22.66
C THR A 223 16.76 -78.19 -22.31
N SER A 224 17.69 -77.23 -22.47
CA SER A 224 19.12 -77.35 -22.17
C SER A 224 19.64 -76.21 -21.29
N ALA A 225 18.75 -75.45 -20.65
CA ALA A 225 19.13 -74.39 -19.72
C ALA A 225 19.89 -75.00 -18.52
N VAL A 226 21.11 -74.50 -18.28
CA VAL A 226 21.90 -74.80 -17.08
C VAL A 226 21.76 -73.59 -16.16
N ALA A 227 21.37 -73.83 -14.91
CA ALA A 227 21.21 -72.77 -13.93
C ALA A 227 22.57 -72.08 -13.64
N PRO A 228 22.61 -70.76 -13.47
CA PRO A 228 23.85 -70.03 -13.17
C PRO A 228 24.37 -70.33 -11.77
N ASP A 229 25.69 -70.22 -11.55
CA ASP A 229 26.26 -70.31 -10.21
C ASP A 229 26.17 -68.95 -9.48
N PHE A 230 25.36 -68.89 -8.43
CA PHE A 230 25.19 -67.69 -7.59
C PHE A 230 26.06 -67.71 -6.32
N THR A 231 26.89 -68.74 -6.12
CA THR A 231 27.58 -68.97 -4.82
C THR A 231 28.42 -67.78 -4.37
N SER A 232 29.03 -67.03 -5.30
CA SER A 232 29.87 -65.87 -4.99
C SER A 232 29.11 -64.55 -4.82
N SER A 233 27.87 -64.45 -5.29
CA SER A 233 27.13 -63.18 -5.35
C SER A 233 25.79 -63.19 -4.61
N ILE A 234 25.35 -64.34 -4.10
CA ILE A 234 24.01 -64.47 -3.49
C ILE A 234 23.78 -63.51 -2.32
N ASP A 235 24.76 -63.39 -1.42
CA ASP A 235 24.66 -62.53 -0.25
C ASP A 235 24.51 -61.06 -0.67
N MET A 236 25.26 -60.62 -1.70
CA MET A 236 25.16 -59.27 -2.24
C MET A 236 23.82 -59.06 -2.97
N ILE A 237 23.38 -60.01 -3.78
CA ILE A 237 22.12 -59.92 -4.55
C ILE A 237 20.92 -59.79 -3.61
N MET A 238 20.86 -60.64 -2.58
CA MET A 238 19.69 -60.72 -1.71
C MET A 238 19.71 -59.65 -0.64
N ASP A 239 20.80 -59.48 0.12
CA ASP A 239 20.79 -58.69 1.36
C ASP A 239 21.92 -57.65 1.48
N GLY A 240 22.98 -57.76 0.68
CA GLY A 240 24.24 -57.03 0.88
C GLY A 240 24.47 -55.81 -0.01
N ALA A 241 23.69 -55.63 -1.08
CA ALA A 241 23.87 -54.52 -2.00
C ALA A 241 23.40 -53.19 -1.39
N VAL A 242 24.27 -52.19 -1.41
CA VAL A 242 24.01 -50.82 -0.92
C VAL A 242 24.37 -49.78 -1.98
N SER A 243 23.66 -48.64 -1.98
CA SER A 243 24.03 -47.47 -2.77
C SER A 243 25.32 -46.83 -2.23
N ASP A 244 25.82 -45.84 -2.96
CA ASP A 244 26.91 -44.96 -2.55
C ASP A 244 26.61 -44.18 -1.25
N THR A 245 25.34 -43.90 -0.97
CA THR A 245 24.87 -43.27 0.26
C THR A 245 24.54 -44.24 1.40
N GLY A 246 24.71 -45.56 1.16
CA GLY A 246 24.46 -46.60 2.16
C GLY A 246 23.01 -47.08 2.24
N ILE A 247 22.16 -46.68 1.29
CA ILE A 247 20.77 -47.16 1.19
C ILE A 247 20.78 -48.60 0.69
N CYS A 248 20.03 -49.50 1.33
CA CYS A 248 19.97 -50.89 0.88
C CYS A 248 19.22 -51.01 -0.46
N ILE A 249 19.90 -51.55 -1.47
CA ILE A 249 19.37 -51.78 -2.82
C ILE A 249 19.23 -53.27 -3.14
N ALA A 250 19.50 -54.15 -2.17
CA ALA A 250 19.39 -55.59 -2.32
C ALA A 250 17.95 -56.03 -2.64
N LEU A 251 17.74 -57.21 -3.23
CA LEU A 251 16.42 -57.65 -3.68
C LEU A 251 15.39 -57.83 -2.55
N THR A 252 15.84 -58.04 -1.32
CA THR A 252 14.99 -58.12 -0.12
C THR A 252 14.74 -56.76 0.54
N CYS A 253 15.33 -55.68 0.01
CA CYS A 253 15.15 -54.32 0.51
C CYS A 253 14.10 -53.53 -0.29
N GLU A 254 13.47 -52.56 0.38
CA GLU A 254 12.27 -51.86 -0.10
C GLU A 254 12.40 -51.30 -1.53
N ILE A 255 13.56 -50.76 -1.91
CA ILE A 255 13.77 -50.13 -3.21
C ILE A 255 14.42 -51.06 -4.25
N GLY A 256 14.89 -52.25 -3.84
CA GLY A 256 15.66 -53.16 -4.69
C GLY A 256 14.89 -53.66 -5.91
N PRO A 257 13.68 -54.24 -5.74
CA PRO A 257 12.87 -54.69 -6.86
C PRO A 257 12.56 -53.60 -7.88
N MET A 258 12.17 -52.40 -7.45
CA MET A 258 11.91 -51.28 -8.38
C MET A 258 13.18 -50.76 -9.06
N LEU A 259 14.32 -50.70 -8.36
CA LEU A 259 15.59 -50.29 -8.97
C LEU A 259 15.98 -51.27 -10.10
N VAL A 260 16.00 -52.57 -9.81
CA VAL A 260 16.38 -53.59 -10.81
C VAL A 260 15.43 -53.59 -12.01
N ALA A 261 14.12 -53.46 -11.76
CA ALA A 261 13.12 -53.38 -12.81
C ALA A 261 13.30 -52.09 -13.65
N GLY A 262 13.52 -50.94 -13.00
CA GLY A 262 13.72 -49.63 -13.62
C GLY A 262 14.99 -49.55 -14.47
N MET A 263 16.06 -50.27 -14.09
CA MET A 263 17.27 -50.40 -14.93
C MET A 263 16.98 -51.07 -16.29
N GLY A 264 15.87 -51.79 -16.44
CA GLY A 264 15.45 -52.41 -17.70
C GLY A 264 16.11 -53.77 -17.99
N VAL A 265 15.71 -54.40 -19.09
CA VAL A 265 16.18 -55.74 -19.47
C VAL A 265 17.72 -55.81 -19.61
N PRO A 266 18.34 -56.97 -19.33
CA PRO A 266 19.77 -57.19 -19.58
C PRO A 266 20.22 -56.81 -20.99
N SER A 267 21.30 -56.04 -21.05
CA SER A 267 21.94 -55.50 -22.25
C SER A 267 23.40 -55.18 -21.92
N SER A 268 24.24 -54.89 -22.91
CA SER A 268 25.66 -54.59 -22.65
C SER A 268 25.88 -53.44 -21.65
N SER A 269 24.97 -52.47 -21.55
CA SER A 269 25.05 -51.37 -20.58
C SER A 269 24.40 -51.73 -19.24
N THR A 270 23.16 -52.21 -19.26
CA THR A 270 22.39 -52.50 -18.04
C THR A 270 23.01 -53.65 -17.24
N THR A 271 23.53 -54.69 -17.91
CA THR A 271 24.24 -55.81 -17.27
C THR A 271 25.54 -55.36 -16.61
N ALA A 272 26.30 -54.49 -17.27
CA ALA A 272 27.53 -53.95 -16.71
C ALA A 272 27.25 -53.14 -15.43
N ASN A 273 26.23 -52.29 -15.45
CA ASN A 273 25.85 -51.48 -14.30
C ASN A 273 25.26 -52.33 -13.16
N ARG A 274 24.35 -53.26 -13.46
CA ARG A 274 23.71 -54.10 -12.43
C ARG A 274 24.70 -55.06 -11.78
N SER A 275 25.55 -55.70 -12.57
CA SER A 275 26.57 -56.61 -12.03
C SER A 275 27.59 -55.92 -11.12
N ALA A 276 27.86 -54.64 -11.35
CA ALA A 276 28.70 -53.85 -10.46
C ALA A 276 28.00 -53.58 -9.11
N LEU A 277 26.73 -53.19 -9.13
CA LEU A 277 25.94 -52.88 -7.92
C LEU A 277 25.71 -54.12 -7.04
N TYR A 278 25.45 -55.26 -7.66
CA TYR A 278 25.05 -56.50 -6.96
C TYR A 278 26.20 -57.53 -6.83
N GLY A 279 27.44 -57.13 -7.13
CA GLY A 279 28.64 -57.89 -6.79
C GLY A 279 28.89 -59.15 -7.63
N TYR A 280 28.52 -59.15 -8.92
CA TYR A 280 28.78 -60.26 -9.85
C TYR A 280 29.51 -59.85 -11.14
N SER A 281 30.18 -58.68 -11.12
CA SER A 281 30.90 -58.13 -12.28
C SER A 281 32.17 -58.87 -12.69
N ASP A 282 32.73 -59.71 -11.81
CA ASP A 282 33.92 -60.53 -12.05
C ASP A 282 33.62 -61.88 -12.73
N VAL A 283 32.34 -62.21 -12.90
CA VAL A 283 31.87 -63.41 -13.59
C VAL A 283 32.10 -63.28 -15.10
N SER A 284 32.62 -64.34 -15.73
CA SER A 284 32.87 -64.36 -17.18
C SER A 284 31.61 -64.71 -17.99
N GLU A 285 31.50 -64.15 -19.20
CA GLU A 285 30.46 -64.56 -20.16
C GLU A 285 30.57 -66.06 -20.54
N PRO A 286 29.45 -66.77 -20.76
CA PRO A 286 28.05 -66.29 -20.80
C PRO A 286 27.33 -66.26 -19.44
N GLU A 287 28.01 -66.64 -18.34
CA GLU A 287 27.40 -66.83 -17.03
C GLU A 287 26.96 -65.50 -16.40
N LEU A 288 27.73 -64.43 -16.61
CA LEU A 288 27.37 -63.07 -16.23
C LEU A 288 25.98 -62.67 -16.75
N THR A 289 25.77 -62.84 -18.06
CA THR A 289 24.47 -62.55 -18.70
C THR A 289 23.34 -63.38 -18.08
N HIS A 290 23.61 -64.65 -17.76
CA HIS A 290 22.58 -65.52 -17.18
C HIS A 290 22.22 -65.13 -15.74
N ILE A 291 23.20 -64.78 -14.90
CA ILE A 291 22.96 -64.25 -13.55
C ILE A 291 22.11 -62.98 -13.63
N ASP A 292 22.45 -62.08 -14.55
CA ASP A 292 21.74 -60.82 -14.72
C ASP A 292 20.27 -61.02 -15.17
N TRP A 293 20.01 -62.00 -16.06
CA TRP A 293 18.64 -62.38 -16.41
C TRP A 293 17.85 -62.94 -15.24
N SER A 294 18.47 -63.69 -14.34
CA SER A 294 17.82 -64.18 -13.12
C SER A 294 17.46 -63.05 -12.16
N VAL A 295 18.42 -62.17 -11.87
CA VAL A 295 18.24 -61.01 -10.99
C VAL A 295 17.14 -60.11 -11.55
N TYR A 296 17.21 -59.77 -12.83
CA TYR A 296 16.20 -58.95 -13.49
C TYR A 296 14.82 -59.61 -13.47
N SER A 297 14.73 -60.88 -13.85
CA SER A 297 13.45 -61.55 -14.01
C SER A 297 12.76 -61.75 -12.67
N LEU A 298 13.49 -62.11 -11.60
CA LEU A 298 12.92 -62.21 -10.25
C LEU A 298 12.33 -60.87 -9.80
N ALA A 299 13.15 -59.81 -9.85
CA ALA A 299 12.74 -58.48 -9.41
C ALA A 299 11.59 -57.91 -10.25
N ALA A 300 11.73 -57.91 -11.57
CA ALA A 300 10.75 -57.33 -12.49
C ALA A 300 9.42 -58.09 -12.47
N MET A 301 9.42 -59.42 -12.33
CA MET A 301 8.18 -60.19 -12.19
C MET A 301 7.48 -59.90 -10.87
N ALA A 302 8.20 -59.94 -9.75
CA ALA A 302 7.62 -59.65 -8.43
C ALA A 302 7.06 -58.22 -8.39
N PHE A 303 7.84 -57.24 -8.83
CA PHE A 303 7.44 -55.84 -8.91
C PHE A 303 6.20 -55.63 -9.79
N SER A 304 6.17 -56.23 -10.99
CA SER A 304 5.02 -56.13 -11.90
C SER A 304 3.78 -56.83 -11.36
N ASN A 305 3.92 -57.97 -10.66
CA ASN A 305 2.78 -58.70 -10.08
C ASN A 305 2.07 -57.90 -8.98
N HIS A 306 2.84 -57.08 -8.25
CA HIS A 306 2.32 -56.15 -7.23
C HIS A 306 1.84 -54.82 -7.81
N GLY A 307 1.83 -54.68 -9.15
CA GLY A 307 1.31 -53.49 -9.83
C GLY A 307 2.26 -52.30 -9.79
N GLY A 308 3.57 -52.54 -9.88
CA GLY A 308 4.58 -51.49 -10.11
C GLY A 308 4.32 -50.73 -11.41
N GLY A 309 4.33 -49.40 -11.34
CA GLY A 309 4.06 -48.51 -12.49
C GLY A 309 2.59 -48.47 -12.93
N ALA A 310 1.66 -48.93 -12.08
CA ALA A 310 0.22 -48.86 -12.38
C ALA A 310 -0.31 -47.42 -12.33
N ASN A 311 -1.34 -47.12 -13.15
CA ASN A 311 -2.05 -45.85 -13.10
C ASN A 311 -2.86 -45.74 -11.80
N LEU A 312 -2.52 -44.78 -10.93
CA LEU A 312 -3.14 -44.62 -9.61
C LEU A 312 -4.66 -44.37 -9.66
N THR A 313 -5.19 -43.83 -10.75
CA THR A 313 -6.64 -43.59 -10.89
C THR A 313 -7.43 -44.85 -11.27
N GLU A 314 -6.73 -45.96 -11.57
CA GLU A 314 -7.34 -47.22 -12.02
C GLU A 314 -7.11 -48.39 -11.04
N VAL A 315 -6.25 -48.21 -10.03
CA VAL A 315 -5.96 -49.27 -9.05
C VAL A 315 -7.01 -49.33 -7.94
N ASP A 316 -7.29 -50.54 -7.45
CA ASP A 316 -8.27 -50.79 -6.39
C ASP A 316 -7.64 -50.93 -4.99
N ASN A 317 -6.31 -50.81 -4.89
CA ASN A 317 -5.52 -51.00 -3.68
C ASN A 317 -4.84 -49.71 -3.16
N LEU A 318 -5.43 -48.53 -3.42
CA LEU A 318 -4.87 -47.24 -3.00
C LEU A 318 -4.67 -47.13 -1.49
N LYS A 319 -5.58 -47.67 -0.68
CA LYS A 319 -5.47 -47.63 0.78
C LYS A 319 -4.27 -48.44 1.27
N GLU A 320 -4.02 -49.62 0.69
CA GLU A 320 -2.86 -50.45 1.03
C GLU A 320 -1.56 -49.79 0.57
N ARG A 321 -1.57 -49.13 -0.60
CA ARG A 321 -0.42 -48.35 -1.09
C ARG A 321 -0.07 -47.22 -0.13
N LEU A 322 -1.06 -46.45 0.31
CA LEU A 322 -0.88 -45.34 1.26
C LEU A 322 -0.35 -45.84 2.61
N GLU A 323 -0.91 -46.93 3.14
CA GLU A 323 -0.45 -47.55 4.38
C GLU A 323 1.03 -47.97 4.28
N ALA A 324 1.42 -48.64 3.19
CA ALA A 324 2.79 -49.13 2.99
C ALA A 324 3.83 -48.00 2.92
N VAL A 325 3.55 -46.93 2.17
CA VAL A 325 4.52 -45.81 1.99
C VAL A 325 4.63 -44.94 3.23
N THR A 326 3.52 -44.72 3.93
CA THR A 326 3.51 -43.96 5.19
C THR A 326 4.19 -44.76 6.30
N GLU A 327 3.96 -46.07 6.40
CA GLU A 327 4.66 -46.91 7.38
C GLU A 327 6.17 -46.95 7.13
N SER A 328 6.60 -47.11 5.88
CA SER A 328 8.03 -47.08 5.50
C SER A 328 8.68 -45.74 5.87
N THR A 329 8.00 -44.61 5.62
CA THR A 329 8.55 -43.26 5.83
C THR A 329 8.53 -42.83 7.30
N LEU A 330 7.45 -43.12 8.02
CA LEU A 330 7.22 -42.65 9.38
C LEU A 330 7.71 -43.65 10.45
N GLY A 331 7.76 -44.94 10.10
CA GLY A 331 8.09 -46.04 11.02
C GLY A 331 7.11 -46.18 12.19
N ASN A 332 7.49 -46.98 13.19
CA ASN A 332 6.77 -47.11 14.47
C ASN A 332 5.27 -47.47 14.34
N ASN A 333 4.89 -48.28 13.35
CA ASN A 333 3.51 -48.66 13.04
C ASN A 333 2.58 -47.46 12.73
N LYS A 334 3.11 -46.42 12.09
CA LYS A 334 2.35 -45.21 11.66
C LYS A 334 1.83 -45.33 10.21
N GLY A 335 1.48 -46.52 9.76
CA GLY A 335 0.83 -46.72 8.46
C GLY A 335 -0.58 -46.12 8.47
N VAL A 336 -0.86 -45.21 7.53
CA VAL A 336 -2.16 -44.54 7.40
C VAL A 336 -3.11 -45.40 6.57
N LEU A 337 -4.16 -45.92 7.21
CA LEU A 337 -5.15 -46.78 6.57
C LEU A 337 -6.56 -46.15 6.58
N ILE A 338 -6.92 -45.49 5.48
CA ILE A 338 -8.22 -44.84 5.33
C ILE A 338 -9.25 -45.84 4.78
N ASN A 339 -10.15 -46.31 5.65
CA ASN A 339 -11.17 -47.30 5.30
C ASN A 339 -12.38 -46.72 4.56
N ASN A 340 -12.61 -45.40 4.68
CA ASN A 340 -13.71 -44.74 4.00
C ASN A 340 -13.28 -44.38 2.57
N PRO A 341 -13.89 -44.98 1.52
CA PRO A 341 -13.48 -44.74 0.13
C PRO A 341 -13.62 -43.27 -0.28
N ASP A 342 -14.66 -42.57 0.21
CA ASP A 342 -14.87 -41.15 -0.12
C ASP A 342 -13.80 -40.26 0.54
N ALA A 343 -13.31 -40.65 1.72
CA ALA A 343 -12.24 -39.92 2.40
C ALA A 343 -10.89 -40.19 1.74
N LEU A 344 -10.61 -41.44 1.34
CA LEU A 344 -9.40 -41.80 0.63
C LEU A 344 -9.30 -41.09 -0.73
N GLU A 345 -10.39 -41.10 -1.49
CA GLU A 345 -10.46 -40.42 -2.78
C GLU A 345 -10.23 -38.92 -2.61
N TYR A 346 -10.81 -38.30 -1.58
CA TYR A 346 -10.62 -36.88 -1.31
C TYR A 346 -9.19 -36.54 -0.84
N VAL A 347 -8.60 -37.36 0.05
CA VAL A 347 -7.22 -37.17 0.53
C VAL A 347 -6.20 -37.27 -0.61
N LEU A 348 -6.44 -38.13 -1.60
CA LEU A 348 -5.50 -38.30 -2.71
C LEU A 348 -5.80 -37.39 -3.90
N PHE A 349 -7.07 -37.25 -4.29
CA PHE A 349 -7.50 -36.62 -5.54
C PHE A 349 -8.54 -35.51 -5.37
N GLY A 350 -8.82 -35.09 -4.13
CA GLY A 350 -9.86 -34.11 -3.83
C GLY A 350 -9.63 -32.75 -4.48
N ILE A 351 -10.74 -32.08 -4.78
CA ILE A 351 -10.82 -30.66 -5.11
C ILE A 351 -11.81 -30.06 -4.11
N ASN A 352 -11.49 -28.89 -3.56
CA ASN A 352 -12.39 -28.20 -2.65
C ASN A 352 -13.55 -27.58 -3.45
N ASP A 353 -14.78 -28.07 -3.23
CA ASP A 353 -15.97 -27.64 -3.97
C ASP A 353 -16.31 -26.14 -3.79
N GLY A 354 -15.85 -25.51 -2.70
CA GLY A 354 -16.11 -24.11 -2.41
C GLY A 354 -15.16 -23.14 -3.12
N THR A 355 -13.91 -23.55 -3.30
CA THR A 355 -12.84 -22.71 -3.88
C THR A 355 -12.40 -23.14 -5.26
N GLY A 356 -12.68 -24.38 -5.67
CA GLY A 356 -12.15 -24.97 -6.91
C GLY A 356 -10.68 -25.37 -6.83
N ASN A 357 -10.03 -25.18 -5.68
CA ASN A 357 -8.60 -25.43 -5.50
C ASN A 357 -8.28 -26.90 -5.17
N ALA A 358 -7.05 -27.33 -5.47
CA ALA A 358 -6.55 -28.66 -5.14
C ALA A 358 -6.61 -28.93 -3.62
N ALA A 359 -7.17 -30.07 -3.23
CA ALA A 359 -7.17 -30.53 -1.83
C ALA A 359 -6.38 -31.84 -1.67
N GLY A 360 -6.50 -32.75 -2.64
CA GLY A 360 -5.80 -34.03 -2.61
C GLY A 360 -4.29 -33.90 -2.73
N LEU A 361 -3.54 -34.77 -2.05
CA LEU A 361 -2.07 -34.82 -2.08
C LEU A 361 -1.48 -35.05 -3.48
N LEU A 362 -2.27 -35.61 -4.41
CA LEU A 362 -1.88 -35.85 -5.81
C LEU A 362 -2.56 -34.89 -6.79
N THR A 363 -3.33 -33.93 -6.28
CA THR A 363 -4.06 -32.96 -7.11
C THR A 363 -3.23 -31.71 -7.32
N GLU A 364 -3.29 -31.19 -8.55
CA GLU A 364 -2.79 -29.87 -8.91
C GLU A 364 -3.94 -29.10 -9.59
N THR A 365 -4.05 -27.81 -9.25
CA THR A 365 -4.95 -26.87 -9.92
C THR A 365 -4.15 -25.65 -10.37
N ASP A 366 -4.50 -25.08 -11.52
CA ASP A 366 -3.94 -23.80 -11.96
C ASP A 366 -4.63 -22.65 -11.21
N PHE A 367 -3.83 -21.77 -10.62
CA PHE A 367 -4.30 -20.55 -9.98
C PHE A 367 -3.55 -19.37 -10.58
N PHE A 368 -4.19 -18.71 -11.56
CA PHE A 368 -3.62 -17.59 -12.31
C PHE A 368 -2.24 -17.90 -12.91
N GLY A 369 -2.06 -19.09 -13.49
CA GLY A 369 -0.79 -19.53 -14.09
C GLY A 369 0.25 -20.06 -13.09
N ILE A 370 -0.11 -20.18 -11.81
CA ILE A 370 0.73 -20.79 -10.77
C ILE A 370 0.15 -22.16 -10.41
N PRO A 371 0.96 -23.25 -10.49
CA PRO A 371 0.50 -24.57 -10.12
C PRO A 371 0.33 -24.69 -8.59
N LEU A 372 -0.92 -24.69 -8.12
CA LEU A 372 -1.25 -24.97 -6.73
C LEU A 372 -1.37 -26.47 -6.51
N ASN A 373 -0.40 -27.01 -5.79
CA ASN A 373 -0.35 -28.41 -5.42
C ASN A 373 -1.10 -28.65 -4.11
N GLY A 374 -1.98 -29.64 -4.10
CA GLY A 374 -2.82 -29.96 -2.93
C GLY A 374 -2.02 -30.32 -1.69
N VAL A 375 -0.76 -30.77 -1.82
CA VAL A 375 0.17 -30.95 -0.68
C VAL A 375 0.35 -29.66 0.11
N ALA A 376 0.56 -28.51 -0.55
CA ALA A 376 0.70 -27.23 0.14
C ALA A 376 -0.61 -26.83 0.84
N LEU A 377 -1.73 -26.95 0.14
CA LEU A 377 -3.04 -26.57 0.64
C LEU A 377 -3.50 -27.46 1.81
N PHE A 378 -3.22 -28.76 1.75
CA PHE A 378 -3.40 -29.69 2.85
C PHE A 378 -2.60 -29.28 4.08
N LEU A 379 -1.30 -28.99 3.93
CA LEU A 379 -0.44 -28.61 5.05
C LEU A 379 -0.83 -27.24 5.62
N LEU A 380 -1.13 -26.26 4.77
CA LEU A 380 -1.61 -24.93 5.19
C LEU A 380 -2.92 -25.04 5.97
N GLY A 381 -3.93 -25.73 5.41
CA GLY A 381 -5.21 -25.95 6.07
C GLY A 381 -5.09 -26.68 7.41
N ALA A 382 -4.28 -27.74 7.46
CA ALA A 382 -4.01 -28.49 8.69
C ALA A 382 -3.27 -27.65 9.74
N SER A 383 -2.39 -26.74 9.33
CA SER A 383 -1.67 -25.84 10.24
C SER A 383 -2.55 -24.70 10.77
N GLY A 384 -3.46 -24.17 9.94
CA GLY A 384 -4.38 -23.09 10.32
C GLY A 384 -5.51 -23.57 11.23
N SER A 385 -6.17 -24.69 10.88
CA SER A 385 -7.21 -25.29 11.71
C SER A 385 -7.22 -26.82 11.56
N PRO A 386 -6.54 -27.56 12.46
CA PRO A 386 -6.54 -29.02 12.44
C PRO A 386 -7.94 -29.62 12.51
N PHE A 387 -8.88 -28.96 13.19
CA PHE A 387 -10.26 -29.44 13.33
C PHE A 387 -11.04 -29.31 12.03
N ASP A 388 -10.91 -28.19 11.32
CA ASP A 388 -11.59 -28.01 10.04
C ASP A 388 -10.99 -28.93 8.98
N ALA A 389 -9.66 -29.12 8.99
CA ALA A 389 -8.99 -30.11 8.15
C ALA A 389 -9.50 -31.55 8.42
N MET A 390 -9.70 -31.95 9.67
CA MET A 390 -10.30 -33.27 9.97
C MET A 390 -11.71 -33.42 9.37
N VAL A 391 -12.51 -32.35 9.41
CA VAL A 391 -13.87 -32.35 8.87
C VAL A 391 -13.85 -32.40 7.35
N GLU A 392 -13.01 -31.59 6.71
CA GLU A 392 -12.84 -31.51 5.26
C GLU A 392 -12.36 -32.83 4.68
N TYR A 393 -11.27 -33.38 5.21
CA TYR A 393 -10.66 -34.62 4.73
C TYR A 393 -11.35 -35.89 5.26
N LYS A 394 -12.30 -35.75 6.20
CA LYS A 394 -13.07 -36.85 6.80
C LYS A 394 -12.19 -37.94 7.45
N VAL A 395 -11.06 -37.51 8.03
CA VAL A 395 -10.09 -38.39 8.70
C VAL A 395 -10.03 -38.13 10.21
N GLY A 396 -9.53 -39.13 10.95
CA GLY A 396 -9.26 -38.96 12.37
C GLY A 396 -8.03 -38.09 12.63
N LEU A 397 -7.88 -37.56 13.86
CA LEU A 397 -6.76 -36.70 14.23
C LEU A 397 -5.41 -37.40 14.04
N GLN A 398 -5.32 -38.68 14.38
CA GLN A 398 -4.07 -39.44 14.24
C GLN A 398 -3.67 -39.58 12.77
N ASP A 399 -4.60 -40.00 11.91
CA ASP A 399 -4.36 -40.12 10.47
C ASP A 399 -4.00 -38.76 9.86
N LEU A 400 -4.67 -37.68 10.28
CA LEU A 400 -4.32 -36.33 9.84
C LEU A 400 -2.88 -35.96 10.22
N LEU A 401 -2.47 -36.18 11.47
CA LEU A 401 -1.12 -35.86 11.94
C LEU A 401 -0.04 -36.70 11.24
N ASP A 402 -0.31 -37.98 11.00
CA ASP A 402 0.63 -38.84 10.27
C ASP A 402 0.70 -38.45 8.78
N LEU A 403 -0.41 -38.03 8.15
CA LEU A 403 -0.40 -37.45 6.79
C LEU A 403 0.36 -36.11 6.74
N VAL A 404 0.21 -35.25 7.76
CA VAL A 404 0.98 -33.99 7.87
C VAL A 404 2.47 -34.27 8.00
N ASP A 405 2.88 -35.23 8.85
CA ASP A 405 4.28 -35.64 8.97
C ASP A 405 4.79 -36.21 7.64
N TYR A 406 4.04 -37.10 6.99
CA TYR A 406 4.44 -37.74 5.74
C TYR A 406 4.60 -36.74 4.57
N ALA A 407 3.57 -35.95 4.29
CA ALA A 407 3.60 -34.96 3.20
C ALA A 407 4.58 -33.82 3.50
N GLY A 408 4.66 -33.41 4.76
CA GLY A 408 5.56 -32.39 5.25
C GLY A 408 7.04 -32.73 5.09
N ARG A 409 7.43 -33.99 5.33
CA ARG A 409 8.80 -34.45 5.12
C ARG A 409 9.22 -34.40 3.66
N TRP A 410 8.33 -34.75 2.74
CA TRP A 410 8.60 -34.65 1.29
C TRP A 410 8.69 -33.19 0.83
N LEU A 411 7.87 -32.29 1.37
CA LEU A 411 7.98 -30.85 1.10
C LEU A 411 9.25 -30.23 1.71
N ALA A 412 9.89 -30.91 2.66
CA ALA A 412 10.89 -30.34 3.56
C ALA A 412 10.35 -29.11 4.31
N TYR A 413 9.12 -29.21 4.82
CA TYR A 413 8.45 -28.15 5.56
C TYR A 413 8.93 -28.11 7.01
N GLU A 414 9.45 -26.97 7.44
CA GLU A 414 9.93 -26.80 8.82
C GLU A 414 8.75 -26.60 9.77
N ASN A 415 8.39 -27.66 10.51
CA ASN A 415 7.36 -27.60 11.55
C ASN A 415 7.73 -28.55 12.70
N PRO A 416 7.50 -28.19 13.98
CA PRO A 416 7.74 -29.09 15.10
C PRO A 416 6.98 -30.42 15.07
N LEU A 417 5.90 -30.50 14.28
CA LEU A 417 5.09 -31.71 14.08
C LEU A 417 5.62 -32.62 12.97
N ILE A 418 6.59 -32.15 12.17
CA ILE A 418 7.14 -32.86 11.01
C ILE A 418 8.56 -33.33 11.35
N GLY A 419 8.87 -34.57 10.99
CA GLY A 419 10.20 -35.15 11.17
C GLY A 419 11.25 -34.61 10.19
N ALA A 420 12.42 -35.27 10.16
CA ALA A 420 13.47 -34.92 9.20
C ALA A 420 12.97 -35.08 7.75
N PRO A 421 13.39 -34.18 6.82
CA PRO A 421 13.01 -34.28 5.41
C PRO A 421 13.26 -35.67 4.82
N SER A 422 12.37 -36.08 3.92
CA SER A 422 12.53 -37.32 3.16
C SER A 422 13.59 -37.13 2.07
N GLU A 423 14.41 -38.16 1.89
CA GLU A 423 15.55 -38.16 0.97
C GLU A 423 15.25 -39.08 -0.23
N PHE A 424 15.17 -38.52 -1.43
CA PHE A 424 14.99 -39.29 -2.66
C PHE A 424 16.31 -39.95 -3.09
N PRO A 425 16.38 -41.27 -3.26
CA PRO A 425 17.61 -41.95 -3.71
C PRO A 425 17.89 -41.68 -5.19
N MET A 426 18.89 -40.85 -5.50
CA MET A 426 19.21 -40.47 -6.88
C MET A 426 19.71 -41.63 -7.75
N ILE A 427 20.08 -42.76 -7.15
CA ILE A 427 20.38 -44.00 -7.88
C ILE A 427 19.19 -44.50 -8.72
N LEU A 428 17.95 -44.15 -8.34
CA LEU A 428 16.72 -44.49 -9.08
C LEU A 428 16.62 -43.75 -10.43
N THR A 429 17.29 -42.60 -10.58
CA THR A 429 17.40 -41.85 -11.83
C THR A 429 18.74 -42.10 -12.55
N GLY A 430 19.61 -42.92 -11.97
CA GLY A 430 20.94 -43.23 -12.50
C GLY A 430 22.07 -42.29 -12.02
N SER A 431 21.77 -41.41 -11.07
CA SER A 431 22.71 -40.47 -10.45
C SER A 431 23.21 -40.97 -9.09
N SER A 432 24.18 -40.28 -8.49
CA SER A 432 24.72 -40.55 -7.14
C SER A 432 24.10 -39.63 -6.10
N GLY A 433 24.09 -40.03 -4.81
CA GLY A 433 23.60 -39.20 -3.72
C GLY A 433 22.12 -39.38 -3.36
N THR A 434 21.62 -38.47 -2.54
CA THR A 434 20.19 -38.29 -2.25
C THR A 434 19.79 -36.85 -2.53
N LEU A 435 18.49 -36.59 -2.58
CA LEU A 435 17.93 -35.27 -2.82
C LEU A 435 16.66 -35.08 -1.98
N ASN A 436 16.62 -34.06 -1.14
CA ASN A 436 15.38 -33.62 -0.48
C ASN A 436 14.74 -32.41 -1.18
N GLY A 437 13.54 -32.03 -0.73
CA GLY A 437 12.77 -30.94 -1.35
C GLY A 437 13.48 -29.57 -1.31
N ASN A 438 14.27 -29.27 -0.28
CA ASN A 438 15.00 -28.00 -0.19
C ASN A 438 16.21 -27.98 -1.15
N GLU A 439 16.95 -29.07 -1.21
CA GLU A 439 18.08 -29.21 -2.16
C GLU A 439 17.57 -29.15 -3.61
N TRP A 440 16.48 -29.87 -3.91
CA TRP A 440 15.84 -29.82 -5.22
C TRP A 440 15.42 -28.41 -5.61
N TRP A 441 14.83 -27.64 -4.68
CA TRP A 441 14.44 -26.25 -4.94
C TRP A 441 15.65 -25.37 -5.25
N LEU A 442 16.70 -25.44 -4.45
CA LEU A 442 17.89 -24.61 -4.60
C LEU A 442 18.69 -24.96 -5.88
N GLU A 443 18.79 -26.25 -6.22
CA GLU A 443 19.41 -26.69 -7.48
C GLU A 443 18.60 -26.25 -8.71
N SER A 444 17.26 -26.33 -8.62
CA SER A 444 16.39 -26.08 -9.76
C SER A 444 16.04 -24.60 -9.96
N PHE A 445 16.25 -23.75 -8.94
CA PHE A 445 15.91 -22.32 -9.00
C PHE A 445 16.66 -21.60 -10.13
N GLY A 446 17.98 -21.74 -10.17
CA GLY A 446 18.83 -21.15 -11.21
C GLY A 446 19.55 -22.17 -12.08
N GLY A 447 19.21 -23.46 -11.97
CA GLY A 447 19.84 -24.56 -12.69
C GLY A 447 18.83 -25.50 -13.35
N ASN A 448 19.33 -26.62 -13.85
CA ASN A 448 18.53 -27.70 -14.43
C ASN A 448 17.96 -28.60 -13.33
N GLU A 449 16.69 -28.95 -13.44
CA GLU A 449 15.99 -29.78 -12.47
C GLU A 449 16.56 -31.22 -12.44
N PRO A 450 17.00 -31.73 -11.27
CA PRO A 450 17.89 -32.89 -11.19
C PRO A 450 17.21 -34.25 -11.44
N ILE A 451 15.87 -34.35 -11.44
CA ILE A 451 15.14 -35.62 -11.59
C ILE A 451 14.67 -35.83 -13.02
N ASN A 452 13.86 -34.90 -13.58
CA ASN A 452 13.24 -35.08 -14.91
C ASN A 452 13.98 -34.35 -16.03
N ASN A 453 15.01 -33.57 -15.70
CA ASN A 453 15.82 -32.80 -16.63
C ASN A 453 14.96 -31.78 -17.42
N GLY A 454 15.05 -30.51 -17.03
CA GLY A 454 14.28 -29.39 -17.56
C GLY A 454 14.44 -28.17 -16.66
N TYR A 455 13.59 -27.16 -16.84
CA TYR A 455 13.63 -25.95 -16.03
C TYR A 455 12.28 -25.73 -15.37
N LEU A 456 12.30 -25.29 -14.10
CA LEU A 456 11.07 -25.00 -13.37
C LEU A 456 10.38 -23.78 -13.97
N SER A 457 9.06 -23.89 -14.10
CA SER A 457 8.23 -22.77 -14.55
C SER A 457 8.36 -21.56 -13.62
N ILE A 458 8.67 -21.76 -12.34
CA ILE A 458 8.85 -20.74 -11.30
C ILE A 458 10.33 -20.32 -11.09
N GLY A 459 11.29 -20.96 -11.76
CA GLY A 459 12.73 -20.67 -11.64
C GLY A 459 13.21 -19.52 -12.54
N MET A 460 14.50 -19.17 -12.43
CA MET A 460 15.17 -18.13 -13.24
C MET A 460 15.35 -18.51 -14.71
N ASN A 461 15.49 -19.81 -15.01
CA ASN A 461 15.65 -20.34 -16.36
C ASN A 461 14.32 -20.32 -17.13
N ARG A 462 13.85 -19.12 -17.50
CA ARG A 462 12.58 -18.92 -18.20
C ARG A 462 12.68 -17.94 -19.36
N ALA A 463 11.70 -18.03 -20.27
CA ALA A 463 11.58 -17.16 -21.43
C ALA A 463 12.90 -17.08 -22.22
N VAL A 464 13.50 -15.90 -22.36
CA VAL A 464 14.75 -15.72 -23.13
C VAL A 464 15.99 -16.28 -22.42
N PHE A 465 15.89 -16.58 -21.12
CA PHE A 465 16.98 -17.12 -20.29
C PHE A 465 16.90 -18.64 -20.10
N GLU A 466 15.91 -19.31 -20.70
CA GLU A 466 15.75 -20.75 -20.56
C GLU A 466 17.01 -21.50 -21.02
N GLY A 467 17.68 -22.17 -20.07
CA GLY A 467 18.89 -22.94 -20.31
C GLY A 467 20.15 -22.14 -20.58
N THR A 468 20.14 -20.83 -20.28
CA THR A 468 21.35 -20.00 -20.32
C THR A 468 21.94 -19.78 -18.93
N ILE A 469 21.16 -20.01 -17.87
CA ILE A 469 21.56 -19.76 -16.48
C ILE A 469 21.94 -21.07 -15.78
N ASP A 470 23.05 -21.04 -15.04
CA ASP A 470 23.56 -22.18 -14.26
C ASP A 470 24.09 -21.70 -12.90
N LEU A 471 23.15 -21.40 -12.01
CA LEU A 471 23.42 -20.91 -10.66
C LEU A 471 23.63 -22.10 -9.71
N SER A 472 24.72 -22.09 -8.93
CA SER A 472 24.93 -23.09 -7.86
C SER A 472 23.90 -22.95 -6.74
N SER A 473 23.53 -24.07 -6.11
CA SER A 473 22.59 -24.11 -4.97
C SER A 473 23.01 -23.20 -3.80
N GLU A 474 24.31 -23.08 -3.52
CA GLU A 474 24.81 -22.17 -2.47
C GLU A 474 24.50 -20.72 -2.81
N LYS A 475 24.66 -20.33 -4.08
CA LYS A 475 24.38 -18.97 -4.54
C LYS A 475 22.88 -18.71 -4.61
N ALA A 476 22.07 -19.68 -5.02
CA ALA A 476 20.61 -19.60 -4.92
C ALA A 476 20.17 -19.35 -3.46
N ASN A 477 20.74 -20.08 -2.52
CA ASN A 477 20.43 -19.92 -1.09
C ASN A 477 20.92 -18.58 -0.52
N GLU A 478 22.04 -18.05 -1.00
CA GLU A 478 22.54 -16.73 -0.63
C GLU A 478 21.61 -15.61 -1.14
N ILE A 479 21.19 -15.69 -2.41
CA ILE A 479 20.29 -14.70 -3.03
C ILE A 479 18.91 -14.74 -2.40
N LEU A 480 18.36 -15.93 -2.16
CA LEU A 480 17.00 -16.06 -1.67
C LEU A 480 16.91 -15.83 -0.16
N TYR A 481 17.74 -16.51 0.65
CA TYR A 481 17.46 -16.67 2.09
C TYR A 481 18.54 -16.20 3.06
N THR A 482 19.82 -16.29 2.71
CA THR A 482 20.92 -16.22 3.71
C THR A 482 21.88 -15.05 3.54
N GLY A 483 21.94 -14.43 2.36
CA GLY A 483 22.79 -13.28 2.11
C GLY A 483 22.33 -12.02 2.85
N ALA A 484 23.24 -11.06 3.04
CA ALA A 484 22.89 -9.76 3.61
C ALA A 484 21.86 -8.99 2.76
N ASN A 485 21.82 -9.30 1.45
CA ASN A 485 20.89 -8.74 0.48
C ASN A 485 19.89 -9.81 0.00
N ALA A 486 19.55 -10.77 0.87
CA ALA A 486 18.59 -11.83 0.55
C ALA A 486 17.23 -11.24 0.17
N LEU A 487 16.60 -11.78 -0.87
CA LEU A 487 15.32 -11.31 -1.41
C LEU A 487 14.11 -11.71 -0.56
N THR A 488 14.28 -12.59 0.43
CA THR A 488 13.26 -12.83 1.46
C THR A 488 13.48 -11.98 2.72
N GLY A 489 14.53 -11.17 2.76
CA GLY A 489 14.80 -10.21 3.84
C GLY A 489 14.41 -8.77 3.49
N ASP A 490 14.80 -7.82 4.35
CA ASP A 490 14.47 -6.39 4.23
C ASP A 490 14.98 -5.73 2.93
N PHE A 491 15.96 -6.36 2.27
CA PHE A 491 16.51 -5.85 1.01
C PHE A 491 15.53 -5.99 -0.17
N ALA A 492 14.50 -6.83 -0.08
CA ALA A 492 13.51 -7.02 -1.14
C ALA A 492 12.86 -5.71 -1.60
N THR A 493 12.46 -4.86 -0.66
CA THR A 493 11.85 -3.56 -0.94
C THR A 493 12.85 -2.59 -1.57
N ALA A 494 14.12 -2.64 -1.17
CA ALA A 494 15.19 -1.85 -1.78
C ALA A 494 15.52 -2.33 -3.20
N PHE A 495 15.46 -3.64 -3.45
CA PHE A 495 15.58 -4.21 -4.79
C PHE A 495 14.44 -3.72 -5.69
N MET A 496 13.20 -3.73 -5.19
CA MET A 496 12.04 -3.18 -5.91
C MET A 496 12.19 -1.68 -6.19
N TYR A 497 12.70 -0.89 -5.25
CA TYR A 497 13.03 0.51 -5.53
C TYR A 497 14.00 0.63 -6.72
N GLY A 498 15.02 -0.22 -6.76
CA GLY A 498 15.95 -0.32 -7.88
C GLY A 498 15.27 -0.61 -9.22
N GLU A 499 14.43 -1.64 -9.26
CA GLU A 499 13.70 -2.01 -10.48
C GLU A 499 12.73 -0.91 -10.96
N LEU A 500 12.02 -0.27 -10.03
CA LEU A 500 10.99 0.72 -10.36
C LEU A 500 11.55 2.11 -10.67
N SER A 501 12.63 2.53 -10.00
CA SER A 501 13.27 3.83 -10.24
C SER A 501 14.32 3.80 -11.35
N GLY A 502 14.95 2.65 -11.59
CA GLY A 502 16.16 2.54 -12.40
C GLY A 502 17.42 3.03 -11.68
N LEU A 503 17.36 3.35 -10.39
CA LEU A 503 18.45 3.86 -9.57
C LEU A 503 18.55 3.10 -8.24
N SER A 504 19.76 3.00 -7.68
CA SER A 504 19.91 2.55 -6.30
C SER A 504 19.28 3.53 -5.32
N LEU A 505 19.00 3.08 -4.09
CA LEU A 505 18.81 4.00 -2.97
C LEU A 505 20.04 4.92 -2.83
N PRO A 506 19.91 6.14 -2.27
CA PRO A 506 21.05 7.01 -2.00
C PRO A 506 22.02 6.36 -1.01
N MET A 507 23.21 5.96 -1.49
CA MET A 507 24.17 5.22 -0.68
C MET A 507 25.33 6.08 -0.19
N THR A 508 25.71 5.89 1.07
CA THR A 508 26.95 6.39 1.66
C THR A 508 27.87 5.24 2.06
N ALA A 509 29.10 5.52 2.53
CA ALA A 509 29.99 4.49 3.04
C ALA A 509 29.43 3.73 4.27
N SER A 510 28.42 4.29 4.94
CA SER A 510 27.72 3.72 6.09
C SER A 510 26.39 3.05 5.75
N GLY A 511 25.94 3.08 4.50
CA GLY A 511 24.64 2.56 4.06
C GLY A 511 23.71 3.63 3.47
N PRO A 512 22.43 3.31 3.26
CA PRO A 512 21.43 4.23 2.73
C PRO A 512 21.25 5.46 3.64
N MET A 513 21.35 6.67 3.09
CA MET A 513 21.19 7.90 3.87
C MET A 513 20.96 9.13 2.97
N ALA A 514 20.30 10.15 3.52
CA ALA A 514 20.09 11.42 2.83
C ALA A 514 21.42 12.06 2.37
N GLY A 515 21.45 12.52 1.12
CA GLY A 515 22.65 13.07 0.46
C GLY A 515 23.67 12.01 -0.01
N GLY A 516 23.31 10.73 0.01
CA GLY A 516 24.08 9.66 -0.60
C GLY A 516 24.13 9.75 -2.13
N GLU A 517 25.06 9.01 -2.74
CA GLU A 517 25.16 8.90 -4.20
C GLU A 517 24.23 7.79 -4.70
N GLN A 518 23.47 8.06 -5.76
CA GLN A 518 22.72 7.05 -6.49
C GLN A 518 23.50 6.60 -7.71
N VAL A 519 23.38 5.30 -8.02
CA VAL A 519 23.96 4.71 -9.23
C VAL A 519 22.88 4.04 -10.06
N ASP A 520 23.10 3.94 -11.36
CA ASP A 520 22.17 3.26 -12.28
C ASP A 520 21.93 1.81 -11.85
N TRP A 521 20.66 1.41 -11.77
CA TRP A 521 20.25 0.05 -11.42
C TRP A 521 20.33 -0.88 -12.65
N ASP A 522 21.55 -1.10 -13.13
CA ASP A 522 21.82 -1.96 -14.28
C ASP A 522 22.21 -3.41 -13.88
N ASN A 523 22.39 -4.27 -14.89
CA ASN A 523 22.76 -5.65 -14.66
C ASN A 523 24.15 -5.79 -14.03
N ALA A 524 25.07 -4.86 -14.29
CA ALA A 524 26.42 -4.88 -13.73
C ALA A 524 26.39 -4.54 -12.23
N TYR A 525 25.54 -3.60 -11.82
CA TYR A 525 25.34 -3.25 -10.43
C TYR A 525 24.72 -4.41 -9.65
N VAL A 526 23.62 -5.00 -10.14
CA VAL A 526 22.98 -6.18 -9.50
C VAL A 526 23.93 -7.39 -9.47
N ALA A 527 24.68 -7.63 -10.55
CA ALA A 527 25.72 -8.66 -10.59
C ALA A 527 26.78 -8.45 -9.49
N SER A 528 27.16 -7.20 -9.23
CA SER A 528 28.14 -6.86 -8.19
C SER A 528 27.62 -7.08 -6.77
N ILE A 529 26.32 -6.88 -6.54
CA ILE A 529 25.66 -7.09 -5.24
C ILE A 529 25.75 -8.57 -4.82
N TYR A 530 25.47 -9.48 -5.76
CA TYR A 530 25.41 -10.92 -5.48
C TYR A 530 26.68 -11.69 -5.88
N GLY A 531 27.62 -11.05 -6.57
CA GLY A 531 28.82 -11.70 -7.10
C GLY A 531 28.51 -12.76 -8.16
N ILE A 532 27.55 -12.46 -9.05
CA ILE A 532 27.10 -13.30 -10.17
C ILE A 532 27.49 -12.64 -11.51
N SER A 533 27.24 -13.31 -12.62
CA SER A 533 27.42 -12.73 -13.97
C SER A 533 26.31 -11.72 -14.31
N GLU A 534 26.57 -10.83 -15.27
CA GLU A 534 25.56 -9.89 -15.77
C GLU A 534 24.36 -10.59 -16.42
N GLU A 535 24.55 -11.79 -16.98
CA GLU A 535 23.46 -12.59 -17.56
C GLU A 535 22.57 -13.20 -16.47
N GLU A 536 23.18 -13.75 -15.40
CA GLU A 536 22.44 -14.21 -14.21
C GLU A 536 21.71 -13.06 -13.51
N ALA A 537 22.33 -11.89 -13.41
CA ALA A 537 21.69 -10.69 -12.88
C ALA A 537 20.50 -10.26 -13.75
N ALA A 538 20.65 -10.25 -15.08
CA ALA A 538 19.54 -9.94 -15.98
C ALA A 538 18.36 -10.91 -15.80
N ALA A 539 18.66 -12.20 -15.66
CA ALA A 539 17.64 -13.22 -15.39
C ALA A 539 17.00 -13.04 -14.01
N LEU A 540 17.75 -12.65 -12.98
CA LEU A 540 17.22 -12.39 -11.63
C LEU A 540 16.28 -11.18 -11.63
N LYS A 541 16.71 -10.08 -12.26
CA LYS A 541 15.87 -8.87 -12.41
C LYS A 541 14.57 -9.19 -13.14
N SER A 542 14.65 -9.88 -14.28
CA SER A 542 13.48 -10.32 -15.05
C SER A 542 12.59 -11.28 -14.24
N TRP A 543 13.19 -12.20 -13.48
CA TRP A 543 12.45 -13.09 -12.59
C TRP A 543 11.65 -12.32 -11.54
N VAL A 544 12.22 -11.26 -10.95
CA VAL A 544 11.52 -10.38 -10.00
C VAL A 544 10.43 -9.55 -10.68
N ILE A 545 10.79 -8.72 -11.67
CA ILE A 545 9.89 -7.68 -12.20
C ILE A 545 8.88 -8.20 -13.24
N ASP A 546 9.23 -9.23 -14.01
CA ASP A 546 8.36 -9.76 -15.08
C ASP A 546 7.50 -10.96 -14.62
N PHE A 547 7.80 -11.55 -13.45
CA PHE A 547 7.08 -12.73 -12.96
C PHE A 547 6.67 -12.65 -11.49
N MET A 548 7.61 -12.47 -10.56
CA MET A 548 7.25 -12.49 -9.14
C MET A 548 6.28 -11.35 -8.81
N PHE A 549 6.63 -10.13 -9.21
CA PHE A 549 5.86 -8.93 -8.93
C PHE A 549 4.49 -8.88 -9.63
N PRO A 550 4.34 -9.17 -10.94
CA PRO A 550 3.05 -9.05 -11.63
C PRO A 550 2.20 -10.32 -11.62
N ALA A 551 2.74 -11.49 -11.27
CA ALA A 551 1.97 -12.74 -11.27
C ALA A 551 1.89 -13.39 -9.88
N VAL A 552 3.04 -13.62 -9.23
CA VAL A 552 3.07 -14.40 -7.97
C VAL A 552 2.51 -13.63 -6.78
N VAL A 553 2.98 -12.41 -6.53
CA VAL A 553 2.51 -11.62 -5.38
C VAL A 553 1.01 -11.27 -5.47
N PRO A 554 0.47 -10.82 -6.62
CA PRO A 554 -0.97 -10.60 -6.80
C PRO A 554 -1.81 -11.84 -6.50
N ALA A 555 -1.41 -12.99 -7.06
CA ALA A 555 -2.12 -14.25 -6.84
C ALA A 555 -2.13 -14.63 -5.37
N LEU A 556 -1.02 -14.42 -4.65
CA LEU A 556 -0.93 -14.68 -3.22
C LEU A 556 -1.79 -13.75 -2.37
N LEU A 557 -1.78 -12.45 -2.67
CA LEU A 557 -2.61 -11.46 -1.98
C LEU A 557 -4.10 -11.80 -2.14
N ASN A 558 -4.52 -12.18 -3.35
CA ASN A 558 -5.89 -12.62 -3.59
C ASN A 558 -6.19 -13.94 -2.87
N PHE A 559 -5.31 -14.94 -3.00
CA PHE A 559 -5.51 -16.26 -2.41
C PHE A 559 -5.63 -16.21 -0.87
N GLN A 560 -4.79 -15.42 -0.21
CA GLN A 560 -4.67 -15.42 1.24
C GLN A 560 -5.59 -14.40 1.93
N TYR A 561 -5.85 -13.27 1.29
CA TYR A 561 -6.52 -12.11 1.89
C TYR A 561 -7.70 -11.57 1.08
N ASP A 562 -8.02 -12.17 -0.08
CA ASP A 562 -9.04 -11.68 -1.02
C ASP A 562 -8.79 -10.23 -1.48
N ALA A 563 -7.52 -9.82 -1.53
CA ALA A 563 -7.13 -8.49 -1.93
C ALA A 563 -7.04 -8.36 -3.45
N SER A 564 -7.57 -7.25 -3.97
CA SER A 564 -7.62 -6.91 -5.39
C SER A 564 -7.17 -5.47 -5.65
N PRO A 565 -6.76 -5.14 -6.90
CA PRO A 565 -6.39 -3.78 -7.29
C PRO A 565 -7.53 -2.76 -7.15
N TYR A 566 -8.77 -3.23 -7.14
CA TYR A 566 -9.97 -2.41 -7.04
C TYR A 566 -10.87 -2.96 -5.94
N THR A 567 -11.53 -2.07 -5.20
CA THR A 567 -12.46 -2.46 -4.13
C THR A 567 -13.74 -1.64 -4.19
N THR A 568 -14.84 -2.27 -3.81
CA THR A 568 -16.18 -1.67 -3.77
C THR A 568 -16.61 -1.59 -2.32
N GLN A 569 -16.87 -0.36 -1.86
CA GLN A 569 -17.34 -0.13 -0.50
C GLN A 569 -18.12 1.19 -0.41
N PRO A 570 -18.90 1.41 0.67
CA PRO A 570 -19.61 2.66 0.88
C PRO A 570 -18.70 3.88 0.89
N MET A 571 -19.19 5.03 0.40
CA MET A 571 -18.48 6.32 0.49
C MET A 571 -18.01 6.65 1.91
N ASN A 572 -18.81 6.33 2.93
CA ASN A 572 -18.41 6.54 4.33
C ASN A 572 -17.18 5.74 4.73
N ASN A 573 -16.99 4.53 4.21
CA ASN A 573 -15.79 3.74 4.47
C ASN A 573 -14.57 4.38 3.81
N TRP A 574 -14.71 4.89 2.58
CA TRP A 574 -13.62 5.62 1.91
C TRP A 574 -13.18 6.87 2.69
N LEU A 575 -14.16 7.67 3.13
CA LEU A 575 -13.88 8.91 3.85
C LEU A 575 -13.36 8.67 5.27
N TYR A 576 -14.10 7.90 6.07
CA TYR A 576 -13.91 7.81 7.53
C TYR A 576 -13.33 6.47 7.97
N GLY A 577 -13.01 5.63 7.01
CA GLY A 577 -12.10 4.52 7.13
C GLY A 577 -12.70 3.13 7.12
N TRP A 578 -11.82 2.18 6.83
CA TRP A 578 -12.11 0.75 6.72
C TRP A 578 -10.93 -0.08 7.23
N ASP A 579 -11.23 -1.33 7.59
CA ASP A 579 -10.27 -2.33 8.03
C ASP A 579 -9.73 -3.10 6.80
N ASP A 580 -8.44 -2.95 6.49
CA ASP A 580 -7.79 -3.64 5.38
C ASP A 580 -7.51 -5.12 5.73
N ALA A 581 -8.00 -6.03 4.90
CA ALA A 581 -7.93 -7.47 5.15
C ALA A 581 -6.50 -8.03 5.16
N VAL A 582 -5.57 -7.45 4.38
CA VAL A 582 -4.17 -7.89 4.33
C VAL A 582 -3.46 -7.50 5.61
N LEU A 583 -3.54 -6.23 6.00
CA LEU A 583 -2.93 -5.73 7.22
C LEU A 583 -3.52 -6.40 8.47
N ALA A 584 -4.85 -6.58 8.51
CA ALA A 584 -5.53 -7.29 9.60
C ALA A 584 -5.09 -8.76 9.67
N GLY A 585 -5.00 -9.43 8.52
CA GLY A 585 -4.52 -10.81 8.42
C GLY A 585 -3.05 -10.98 8.84
N LEU A 586 -2.24 -9.93 8.74
CA LEU A 586 -0.86 -9.87 9.22
C LEU A 586 -0.75 -9.45 10.70
N GLY A 587 -1.86 -9.10 11.36
CA GLY A 587 -1.88 -8.61 12.73
C GLY A 587 -1.19 -7.25 12.89
N ARG A 588 -1.25 -6.41 11.84
CA ARG A 588 -0.74 -5.04 11.82
C ARG A 588 -1.91 -4.05 11.93
N ASP A 589 -1.62 -2.79 12.21
CA ASP A 589 -2.61 -1.73 12.14
C ASP A 589 -3.16 -1.64 10.72
N SER A 590 -4.47 -1.86 10.61
CA SER A 590 -5.15 -2.16 9.36
C SER A 590 -6.17 -1.10 8.95
N TRP A 591 -6.44 -0.14 9.83
CA TRP A 591 -7.41 0.91 9.57
C TRP A 591 -6.82 2.02 8.72
N VAL A 592 -7.51 2.35 7.62
CA VAL A 592 -7.11 3.37 6.64
C VAL A 592 -8.21 4.39 6.51
N THR A 593 -7.90 5.66 6.26
CA THR A 593 -8.89 6.73 6.09
C THR A 593 -8.36 7.87 5.21
N LEU A 594 -9.27 8.59 4.52
CA LEU A 594 -8.95 9.79 3.74
C LEU A 594 -9.20 11.10 4.50
N GLU A 595 -10.08 11.09 5.50
CA GLU A 595 -10.42 12.22 6.36
C GLU A 595 -10.33 11.80 7.84
N THR A 596 -9.55 12.53 8.63
CA THR A 596 -9.44 12.28 10.08
C THR A 596 -10.76 12.63 10.77
N ASN A 597 -11.41 11.65 11.39
CA ASN A 597 -12.66 11.79 12.14
C ASN A 597 -12.39 11.41 13.62
N GLU A 598 -13.30 11.69 14.54
CA GLU A 598 -13.10 11.26 15.95
C GLU A 598 -12.88 9.73 16.07
N THR A 599 -13.61 8.95 15.27
CA THR A 599 -13.47 7.48 15.23
C THR A 599 -13.66 6.95 13.82
N TYR A 600 -13.06 5.79 13.53
CA TYR A 600 -13.27 5.11 12.27
C TYR A 600 -14.73 4.67 12.11
N PHE A 601 -15.27 4.79 10.90
CA PHE A 601 -16.66 4.43 10.64
C PHE A 601 -16.92 2.93 10.85
N GLY A 602 -17.90 2.59 11.70
CA GLY A 602 -18.28 1.20 11.99
C GLY A 602 -17.30 0.42 12.87
N SER A 603 -16.32 1.09 13.49
CA SER A 603 -15.25 0.48 14.30
C SER A 603 -15.61 0.18 15.77
N ASP A 604 -16.85 0.44 16.18
CA ASP A 604 -17.26 0.42 17.60
C ASP A 604 -16.44 1.36 18.52
N GLY A 605 -15.87 2.43 17.96
CA GLY A 605 -15.24 3.53 18.71
C GLY A 605 -13.72 3.53 18.71
N LEU A 606 -13.07 2.91 17.72
CA LEU A 606 -11.62 3.03 17.52
C LEU A 606 -11.28 4.44 17.01
N SER A 607 -10.36 5.13 17.70
CA SER A 607 -9.87 6.45 17.31
C SER A 607 -9.15 6.39 15.95
N THR A 608 -9.16 7.47 15.18
CA THR A 608 -8.35 7.59 13.96
C THR A 608 -6.93 8.14 14.24
N GLY A 609 -6.44 7.93 15.46
CA GLY A 609 -5.16 8.45 15.95
C GLY A 609 -5.30 9.79 16.68
N ASP A 610 -4.16 10.45 16.85
CA ASP A 610 -4.03 11.65 17.65
C ASP A 610 -4.57 12.92 16.99
N TYR A 611 -5.20 13.78 17.80
CA TYR A 611 -5.71 15.07 17.33
C TYR A 611 -4.56 16.00 16.91
N THR A 612 -4.85 16.84 15.91
CA THR A 612 -3.88 17.84 15.47
C THR A 612 -3.81 18.97 16.49
N VAL A 613 -2.59 19.42 16.80
CA VAL A 613 -2.34 20.64 17.58
C VAL A 613 -1.88 21.75 16.66
N TYR A 614 -2.48 22.93 16.82
CA TYR A 614 -2.11 24.15 16.12
C TYR A 614 -1.62 25.18 17.11
N GLN A 615 -0.57 25.90 16.71
CA GLN A 615 -0.13 27.13 17.33
C GLN A 615 -0.29 28.26 16.32
N MET A 616 -0.99 29.33 16.70
CA MET A 616 -1.27 30.46 15.81
C MET A 616 -1.01 31.80 16.50
N SER A 617 -0.79 32.82 15.68
CA SER A 617 -0.67 34.21 16.14
C SER A 617 -2.04 34.79 16.48
N THR A 618 -2.13 35.48 17.61
CA THR A 618 -3.33 36.22 18.04
C THR A 618 -3.38 37.64 17.46
N GLY A 619 -2.34 38.08 16.75
CA GLY A 619 -2.20 39.47 16.28
C GLY A 619 -1.81 40.48 17.35
N THR A 620 -1.59 40.04 18.59
CA THR A 620 -1.29 40.86 19.77
C THR A 620 0.10 40.55 20.34
N GLY A 621 0.50 41.18 21.45
CA GLY A 621 1.78 40.88 22.11
C GLY A 621 3.01 41.18 21.24
N ALA A 622 3.82 40.14 20.96
CA ALA A 622 5.00 40.24 20.09
C ALA A 622 4.68 40.09 18.59
N ASN A 623 3.44 39.70 18.27
CA ASN A 623 2.87 39.62 16.94
C ASN A 623 2.14 40.94 16.58
N ASN A 624 1.56 41.02 15.38
CA ASN A 624 0.84 42.22 14.92
C ASN A 624 -0.39 41.87 14.08
N ALA A 625 -1.21 42.87 13.77
CA ALA A 625 -2.43 42.67 12.97
C ALA A 625 -2.15 42.02 11.59
N ASP A 626 -0.97 42.23 11.01
CA ASP A 626 -0.59 41.69 9.69
C ASP A 626 -0.41 40.16 9.68
N ASN A 627 -0.10 39.55 10.82
CA ASN A 627 0.09 38.11 10.95
C ASN A 627 -0.97 37.45 11.86
N MET A 628 -2.10 38.13 12.09
CA MET A 628 -3.19 37.62 12.90
C MET A 628 -3.81 36.35 12.29
N GLU A 629 -4.06 35.33 13.12
CA GLU A 629 -4.55 34.01 12.72
C GLU A 629 -3.63 33.25 11.74
N HIS A 630 -2.38 33.69 11.56
CA HIS A 630 -1.40 32.93 10.78
C HIS A 630 -0.87 31.77 11.60
N GLY A 631 -0.68 30.63 10.94
CA GLY A 631 -0.07 29.45 11.53
C GLY A 631 1.38 29.68 11.95
N LEU A 632 1.78 29.20 13.13
CA LEU A 632 3.16 29.26 13.62
C LEU A 632 3.79 27.86 13.67
N LEU A 633 3.16 26.94 14.40
CA LEU A 633 3.58 25.53 14.47
C LEU A 633 2.36 24.61 14.40
N ARG A 634 2.58 23.38 13.94
CA ARG A 634 1.59 22.30 13.92
C ARG A 634 2.20 21.00 14.43
N GLY A 635 1.44 20.21 15.18
CA GLY A 635 1.86 18.90 15.71
C GLY A 635 0.67 18.06 16.12
N TYR A 636 0.84 17.24 17.15
CA TYR A 636 -0.16 16.28 17.62
C TYR A 636 -0.25 16.27 19.16
N ILE A 637 -1.34 15.71 19.68
CA ILE A 637 -1.55 15.49 21.11
C ILE A 637 -1.97 14.04 21.35
N ASN A 638 -1.29 13.34 22.27
CA ASN A 638 -1.65 11.97 22.64
C ASN A 638 -3.07 11.94 23.24
N SER A 639 -4.04 11.57 22.43
CA SER A 639 -5.47 11.66 22.70
C SER A 639 -6.21 10.36 22.44
N ASP A 640 -5.61 9.42 21.70
CA ASP A 640 -6.22 8.12 21.39
C ASP A 640 -6.15 7.10 22.55
N GLY A 641 -5.28 7.34 23.52
CA GLY A 641 -5.17 6.57 24.76
C GLY A 641 -4.36 5.27 24.63
N ASP A 642 -3.53 5.12 23.61
CA ASP A 642 -2.63 3.98 23.44
C ASP A 642 -1.39 4.04 24.36
N GLY A 643 -1.06 5.24 24.86
CA GLY A 643 0.08 5.53 25.74
C GLY A 643 1.41 5.76 25.02
N LEU A 644 1.39 5.94 23.70
CA LEU A 644 2.53 6.17 22.82
C LEU A 644 2.34 7.48 22.04
N CYS A 645 3.44 8.16 21.74
CA CYS A 645 3.47 9.16 20.69
C CYS A 645 3.98 8.45 19.44
N ASP A 646 3.32 8.66 18.30
CA ASP A 646 3.74 8.13 17.00
C ASP A 646 5.24 8.37 16.76
N PHE A 647 5.71 9.57 17.15
CA PHE A 647 7.12 9.90 17.17
C PHE A 647 7.47 10.99 18.19
N LYS A 648 8.73 11.03 18.62
CA LYS A 648 9.33 12.19 19.31
C LYS A 648 10.63 12.58 18.63
N LEU A 649 10.84 13.88 18.49
CA LEU A 649 12.08 14.42 17.96
C LEU A 649 13.11 14.56 19.09
N ASP A 650 14.31 14.04 18.87
CA ASP A 650 15.45 14.26 19.76
C ASP A 650 16.00 15.69 19.62
N SER A 651 17.04 16.04 20.40
CA SER A 651 17.66 17.37 20.34
C SER A 651 18.34 17.71 19.01
N ASP A 652 18.64 16.68 18.21
CA ASP A 652 19.27 16.80 16.90
C ASP A 652 18.22 16.79 15.77
N GLY A 653 16.93 16.63 16.10
CA GLY A 653 15.80 16.62 15.16
C GLY A 653 15.51 15.25 14.53
N ASN A 654 16.10 14.16 15.04
CA ASN A 654 15.79 12.80 14.58
C ASN A 654 14.51 12.30 15.25
N ALA A 655 13.66 11.61 14.49
CA ALA A 655 12.47 10.96 15.02
C ALA A 655 12.81 9.60 15.64
N GLU A 656 12.38 9.39 16.88
CA GLU A 656 12.20 8.08 17.49
C GLU A 656 10.71 7.76 17.44
N TYR A 657 10.33 6.59 16.95
CA TYR A 657 8.92 6.18 16.74
C TYR A 657 8.41 5.32 17.91
N ASP A 658 7.09 5.27 18.10
CA ASP A 658 6.40 4.47 19.13
C ASP A 658 6.93 4.74 20.56
N VAL A 659 7.08 6.02 20.91
CA VAL A 659 7.73 6.44 22.15
C VAL A 659 6.70 6.60 23.27
N PRO A 660 6.91 6.02 24.46
CA PRO A 660 6.02 6.23 25.60
C PRO A 660 5.77 7.71 25.90
N CYS A 661 4.51 8.06 26.09
CA CYS A 661 4.09 9.42 26.36
C CYS A 661 2.93 9.48 27.35
N GLU A 662 2.78 10.63 27.99
CA GLU A 662 1.67 10.85 28.91
C GLU A 662 0.40 11.20 28.12
N ALA A 663 -0.76 10.87 28.67
CA ALA A 663 -2.03 11.28 28.08
C ALA A 663 -2.08 12.82 27.98
N ASN A 664 -2.52 13.31 26.83
CA ASN A 664 -2.58 14.71 26.43
C ASN A 664 -1.21 15.40 26.34
N GLU A 665 -0.11 14.65 26.17
CA GLU A 665 1.19 15.24 25.86
C GLU A 665 1.23 15.73 24.41
N THR A 666 1.55 17.01 24.20
CA THR A 666 1.78 17.58 22.86
C THR A 666 3.16 17.18 22.34
N TYR A 667 3.24 16.76 21.08
CA TYR A 667 4.47 16.32 20.43
C TYR A 667 4.51 16.69 18.94
N GLY A 668 5.67 16.51 18.31
CA GLY A 668 5.81 16.66 16.86
C GLY A 668 5.62 18.07 16.30
N MET A 669 5.62 19.12 17.15
CA MET A 669 5.43 20.51 16.71
C MET A 669 6.50 20.94 15.70
N THR A 670 6.07 21.38 14.52
CA THR A 670 6.92 21.76 13.40
C THR A 670 6.36 22.97 12.66
N GLU A 671 7.24 23.74 12.00
CA GLU A 671 6.86 24.84 11.11
C GLU A 671 6.46 24.36 9.70
N HIS A 672 6.64 23.05 9.43
CA HIS A 672 6.35 22.42 8.15
C HIS A 672 5.02 21.68 8.17
N LEU A 673 4.50 21.31 6.99
CA LEU A 673 3.50 20.24 6.91
C LEU A 673 4.05 18.98 7.60
N PRO A 674 3.32 18.32 8.52
CA PRO A 674 3.86 17.21 9.30
C PRO A 674 4.51 16.11 8.46
N TRP A 675 3.83 15.64 7.40
CA TRP A 675 4.36 14.63 6.48
C TRP A 675 5.53 15.11 5.60
N ARG A 676 5.77 16.43 5.51
CA ARG A 676 6.92 17.06 4.82
C ARG A 676 7.97 17.62 5.78
N ALA A 677 7.87 17.30 7.07
CA ALA A 677 8.83 17.77 8.05
C ALA A 677 10.23 17.17 7.79
N PRO A 678 11.32 17.83 8.22
CA PRO A 678 12.69 17.42 7.93
C PRO A 678 13.03 15.97 8.31
N HIS A 679 12.42 15.43 9.36
CA HIS A 679 12.65 14.04 9.78
C HIS A 679 12.10 13.02 8.75
N ASN A 680 10.98 13.32 8.08
CA ASN A 680 10.42 12.47 7.03
C ASN A 680 11.26 12.53 5.75
N GLU A 681 11.82 13.70 5.43
CA GLU A 681 12.82 13.83 4.37
C GLU A 681 14.07 12.99 4.69
N ALA A 682 14.53 12.98 5.95
CA ALA A 682 15.66 12.15 6.37
C ALA A 682 15.35 10.64 6.31
N ALA A 683 14.16 10.23 6.75
CA ALA A 683 13.70 8.84 6.77
C ALA A 683 13.48 8.26 5.36
N SER A 684 13.15 9.11 4.40
CA SER A 684 13.08 8.79 2.97
C SER A 684 14.42 8.93 2.24
N TYR A 685 15.53 9.12 2.96
CA TYR A 685 16.87 9.31 2.40
C TYR A 685 16.99 10.51 1.44
N GLY A 686 16.18 11.55 1.64
CA GLY A 686 16.18 12.77 0.82
C GLY A 686 15.46 12.64 -0.52
N LEU A 687 14.61 11.61 -0.67
CA LEU A 687 13.88 11.33 -1.91
C LEU A 687 12.48 11.96 -1.93
N LEU A 688 11.91 12.28 -0.76
CA LEU A 688 10.51 12.69 -0.64
C LEU A 688 10.24 14.01 -1.38
N SER A 689 11.06 15.04 -1.17
CA SER A 689 10.82 16.34 -1.81
C SER A 689 10.97 16.29 -3.33
N GLU A 690 11.90 15.48 -3.85
CA GLU A 690 12.02 15.23 -5.29
C GLU A 690 10.81 14.46 -5.83
N SER A 691 10.35 13.43 -5.11
CA SER A 691 9.16 12.67 -5.50
C SER A 691 7.90 13.54 -5.52
N VAL A 692 7.77 14.54 -4.64
CA VAL A 692 6.60 15.42 -4.63
C VAL A 692 6.64 16.44 -5.77
N GLY A 693 7.84 16.93 -6.14
CA GLY A 693 8.05 18.02 -7.11
C GLY A 693 8.04 19.41 -6.46
N ASN A 694 7.07 19.67 -5.59
CA ASN A 694 6.95 20.94 -4.86
C ASN A 694 7.85 20.97 -3.61
N THR A 695 8.76 21.95 -3.57
CA THR A 695 9.70 22.17 -2.46
C THR A 695 9.15 23.02 -1.31
N ASN A 696 7.96 23.59 -1.45
CA ASN A 696 7.32 24.39 -0.41
C ASN A 696 6.72 23.49 0.67
N THR A 697 7.42 23.35 1.79
CA THR A 697 7.01 22.53 2.92
C THR A 697 6.56 23.36 4.12
N VAL A 698 6.83 24.66 4.13
CA VAL A 698 6.63 25.54 5.31
C VAL A 698 5.16 25.89 5.43
N TRP A 699 4.53 25.39 6.49
CA TRP A 699 3.15 25.71 6.87
C TRP A 699 3.07 27.02 7.66
N ALA A 700 4.12 27.35 8.41
CA ALA A 700 4.18 28.61 9.14
C ALA A 700 3.97 29.83 8.22
N GLY A 701 3.10 30.74 8.62
CA GLY A 701 2.70 31.91 7.84
C GLY A 701 1.56 31.67 6.84
N THR A 702 0.94 30.48 6.81
CA THR A 702 -0.30 30.30 6.03
C THR A 702 -1.48 31.00 6.72
N ILE A 703 -2.37 31.56 5.92
CA ILE A 703 -3.54 32.30 6.40
C ILE A 703 -4.58 31.39 7.08
N GLY A 704 -5.22 31.88 8.14
CA GLY A 704 -6.40 31.28 8.79
C GLY A 704 -7.70 31.92 8.30
N GLY A 705 -7.97 33.16 8.72
CA GLY A 705 -9.10 33.99 8.25
C GLY A 705 -8.71 35.38 7.74
N ILE A 706 -7.43 35.76 7.91
CA ILE A 706 -6.91 37.09 7.59
C ILE A 706 -5.74 36.98 6.62
N ALA A 707 -5.82 37.76 5.55
CA ALA A 707 -4.91 37.76 4.44
C ALA A 707 -4.63 39.20 4.00
N ASP A 708 -3.40 39.52 3.64
CA ASP A 708 -3.11 40.81 3.00
C ASP A 708 -3.86 40.87 1.66
N ALA A 709 -4.68 41.91 1.45
CA ALA A 709 -5.48 42.07 0.24
C ALA A 709 -4.67 42.59 -0.96
N GLU A 710 -3.49 43.18 -0.76
CA GLU A 710 -2.67 43.75 -1.83
C GLU A 710 -1.44 42.89 -2.17
N ASP A 711 -0.98 42.04 -1.23
CA ASP A 711 0.18 41.16 -1.41
C ASP A 711 -0.16 39.66 -1.50
N PRO A 712 0.63 38.85 -2.22
CA PRO A 712 0.48 37.39 -2.27
C PRO A 712 0.53 36.74 -0.89
N VAL A 713 -0.40 35.83 -0.61
CA VAL A 713 -0.47 35.08 0.66
C VAL A 713 -0.31 33.58 0.46
N ASN A 714 0.30 32.90 1.45
CA ASN A 714 0.42 31.45 1.47
C ASN A 714 -0.84 30.81 2.06
N VAL A 715 -1.30 29.74 1.42
CA VAL A 715 -2.52 29.02 1.81
C VAL A 715 -2.20 27.54 1.98
N ASN A 716 -2.70 26.97 3.07
CA ASN A 716 -2.69 25.54 3.31
C ASN A 716 -3.84 24.87 2.56
N LEU A 717 -3.52 24.07 1.55
CA LEU A 717 -4.51 23.38 0.71
C LEU A 717 -4.88 22.02 1.35
N VAL A 718 -5.65 22.09 2.45
CA VAL A 718 -6.17 20.91 3.17
C VAL A 718 -5.02 19.97 3.66
N GLY A 719 -3.86 20.53 3.96
CA GLY A 719 -2.67 19.79 4.41
C GLY A 719 -1.99 18.95 3.32
N TYR A 720 -2.39 19.06 2.05
CA TYR A 720 -1.77 18.33 0.93
C TYR A 720 -0.65 19.12 0.27
N ALA A 721 -0.78 20.43 0.20
CA ALA A 721 0.25 21.29 -0.38
C ALA A 721 0.17 22.70 0.23
N ILE A 722 1.28 23.42 0.18
CA ILE A 722 1.32 24.86 0.43
C ILE A 722 1.50 25.57 -0.91
N ALA A 723 0.64 26.56 -1.17
CA ALA A 723 0.69 27.36 -2.38
C ALA A 723 0.57 28.85 -2.05
N THR A 724 1.22 29.67 -2.87
CA THR A 724 1.10 31.12 -2.79
C THR A 724 0.04 31.59 -3.78
N SER A 725 -0.85 32.47 -3.33
CA SER A 725 -1.89 33.06 -4.18
C SER A 725 -1.35 34.09 -5.16
N GLU A 726 -2.02 34.23 -6.30
CA GLU A 726 -1.87 35.34 -7.23
C GLU A 726 -2.94 36.39 -6.95
N VAL A 727 -2.53 37.64 -6.76
CA VAL A 727 -3.43 38.77 -6.52
C VAL A 727 -4.05 39.22 -7.85
N GLY A 728 -5.38 39.20 -7.91
CA GLY A 728 -6.21 39.49 -9.06
C GLY A 728 -6.82 40.89 -9.05
N ASP A 729 -7.99 41.00 -9.69
CA ASP A 729 -8.70 42.28 -9.86
C ASP A 729 -9.53 42.67 -8.63
N LYS A 730 -9.86 43.97 -8.53
CA LYS A 730 -10.85 44.46 -7.56
C LYS A 730 -12.25 44.09 -8.02
N VAL A 731 -12.98 43.35 -7.20
CA VAL A 731 -14.34 42.91 -7.46
C VAL A 731 -15.31 43.46 -6.40
N THR A 732 -16.60 43.32 -6.65
CA THR A 732 -17.65 43.66 -5.68
C THR A 732 -18.52 42.45 -5.45
N TYR A 733 -18.54 41.96 -4.21
CA TYR A 733 -19.34 40.80 -3.80
C TYR A 733 -20.26 41.19 -2.65
N LYS A 734 -21.57 40.92 -2.77
CA LYS A 734 -22.60 41.35 -1.80
C LYS A 734 -22.49 42.83 -1.37
N ASP A 735 -22.22 43.71 -2.34
CA ASP A 735 -21.96 45.15 -2.17
C ASP A 735 -20.68 45.54 -1.39
N ILE A 736 -19.78 44.58 -1.13
CA ILE A 736 -18.48 44.81 -0.47
C ILE A 736 -17.37 44.79 -1.55
N PRO A 737 -16.54 45.84 -1.66
CA PRO A 737 -15.38 45.83 -2.54
C PRO A 737 -14.30 44.89 -1.97
N MET A 738 -13.81 43.96 -2.77
CA MET A 738 -12.81 42.96 -2.38
C MET A 738 -11.73 42.84 -3.45
N VAL A 739 -10.58 42.26 -3.11
CA VAL A 739 -9.55 41.82 -4.05
C VAL A 739 -9.63 40.30 -4.18
N GLU A 740 -9.61 39.80 -5.43
CA GLU A 740 -9.54 38.36 -5.69
C GLU A 740 -8.11 37.85 -5.52
N HIS A 741 -7.98 36.69 -4.89
CA HIS A 741 -6.76 35.91 -4.82
C HIS A 741 -7.07 34.55 -5.42
N SER A 742 -6.27 34.11 -6.39
CA SER A 742 -6.45 32.81 -7.05
C SER A 742 -5.23 31.93 -6.85
N ILE A 743 -5.46 30.63 -6.64
CA ILE A 743 -4.41 29.60 -6.64
C ILE A 743 -4.81 28.56 -7.67
N SER A 744 -3.89 28.25 -8.59
CA SER A 744 -3.99 27.11 -9.49
C SER A 744 -2.76 26.22 -9.26
N LEU A 745 -2.96 25.11 -8.58
CA LEU A 745 -1.90 24.18 -8.24
C LEU A 745 -1.70 23.17 -9.37
N ASP A 746 -0.49 23.13 -9.94
CA ASP A 746 -0.13 22.16 -10.97
C ASP A 746 0.03 20.76 -10.37
N PRO A 747 -0.78 19.76 -10.79
CA PRO A 747 -0.63 18.39 -10.30
C PRO A 747 0.72 17.75 -10.64
N ALA A 748 1.41 18.20 -11.70
CA ALA A 748 2.72 17.67 -12.10
C ALA A 748 3.80 17.87 -11.03
N GLU A 749 3.64 18.91 -10.21
CA GLU A 749 4.59 19.27 -9.15
C GLU A 749 4.04 18.93 -7.76
N ASN A 750 2.95 18.15 -7.64
CA ASN A 750 2.34 17.86 -6.35
C ASN A 750 1.88 16.41 -6.25
N GLN A 751 2.82 15.47 -6.37
CA GLN A 751 2.55 14.06 -6.08
C GLN A 751 2.41 13.86 -4.57
N ILE A 752 1.28 13.33 -4.11
CA ILE A 752 0.94 13.23 -2.68
C ILE A 752 0.98 11.80 -2.15
N GLN A 753 1.61 10.89 -2.89
CA GLN A 753 1.70 9.48 -2.50
C GLN A 753 2.29 9.30 -1.10
N GLY A 754 3.34 10.05 -0.75
CA GLY A 754 4.01 9.90 0.54
C GLY A 754 3.10 10.26 1.71
N LYS A 755 2.16 11.20 1.52
CA LYS A 755 1.14 11.52 2.52
C LYS A 755 0.14 10.38 2.70
N LEU A 756 -0.28 9.76 1.60
CA LEU A 756 -1.32 8.72 1.60
C LEU A 756 -0.78 7.34 2.02
N ILE A 757 0.48 7.05 1.71
CA ILE A 757 1.17 5.83 2.15
C ILE A 757 1.57 5.96 3.63
N GLY A 758 2.18 7.08 4.01
CA GLY A 758 2.48 7.41 5.41
C GLY A 758 3.37 6.40 6.13
N SER A 759 4.28 5.72 5.42
CA SER A 759 5.11 4.66 6.00
C SER A 759 6.23 5.18 6.91
N GLY A 760 6.61 6.45 6.78
CA GLY A 760 7.75 7.02 7.51
C GLY A 760 9.09 6.48 7.02
N THR A 761 9.16 5.98 5.77
CA THR A 761 10.38 5.41 5.17
C THR A 761 10.51 5.83 3.70
N TYR A 762 11.56 5.37 3.01
CA TYR A 762 11.72 5.60 1.58
C TYR A 762 10.59 5.01 0.71
N VAL A 763 9.72 4.15 1.26
CA VAL A 763 8.52 3.66 0.56
C VAL A 763 7.57 4.80 0.20
N ASP A 764 7.58 5.90 0.96
CA ASP A 764 6.79 7.11 0.67
C ASP A 764 7.25 7.82 -0.62
N ALA A 765 8.48 7.54 -1.08
CA ALA A 765 9.06 8.02 -2.32
C ALA A 765 9.27 6.90 -3.35
N MET A 766 8.63 5.73 -3.15
CA MET A 766 8.73 4.59 -4.05
C MET A 766 8.02 4.91 -5.38
N PRO A 767 8.70 4.78 -6.53
CA PRO A 767 8.12 5.20 -7.80
C PRO A 767 6.85 4.45 -8.20
N GLY A 768 5.73 5.17 -8.28
CA GLY A 768 4.43 4.61 -8.66
C GLY A 768 3.84 3.65 -7.62
N ALA A 769 4.29 3.69 -6.37
CA ALA A 769 3.66 2.93 -5.30
C ALA A 769 2.20 3.37 -5.07
N LEU A 770 1.92 4.67 -5.17
CA LEU A 770 0.56 5.19 -5.21
C LEU A 770 0.54 6.48 -6.03
N PRO A 771 0.51 6.42 -7.38
CA PRO A 771 0.74 7.59 -8.25
C PRO A 771 -0.48 8.53 -8.26
N VAL A 772 -0.71 9.21 -7.14
CA VAL A 772 -1.76 10.19 -6.92
C VAL A 772 -1.15 11.59 -6.94
N TYR A 773 -1.71 12.44 -7.78
CA TYR A 773 -1.32 13.82 -7.97
C TYR A 773 -2.43 14.75 -7.49
N PHE A 774 -2.05 15.79 -6.76
CA PHE A 774 -2.98 16.72 -6.15
C PHE A 774 -3.11 17.99 -7.00
N LYS A 775 -4.31 18.24 -7.49
CA LYS A 775 -4.69 19.49 -8.13
C LYS A 775 -5.60 20.28 -7.19
N SER A 776 -5.43 21.59 -7.13
CA SER A 776 -6.34 22.44 -6.37
C SER A 776 -6.52 23.78 -7.08
N GLU A 777 -7.76 24.23 -7.17
CA GLU A 777 -8.14 25.56 -7.65
C GLU A 777 -8.83 26.27 -6.48
N VAL A 778 -8.27 27.40 -6.04
CA VAL A 778 -8.81 28.17 -4.92
C VAL A 778 -9.05 29.61 -5.33
N ASP A 779 -10.23 30.12 -5.03
CA ASP A 779 -10.61 31.52 -5.16
C ASP A 779 -10.94 32.08 -3.78
N ILE A 780 -10.18 33.09 -3.35
CA ILE A 780 -10.37 33.80 -2.09
C ILE A 780 -10.69 35.26 -2.43
N LYS A 781 -11.64 35.87 -1.70
CA LYS A 781 -11.89 37.32 -1.82
C LYS A 781 -11.66 37.98 -0.48
N VAL A 782 -10.73 38.93 -0.49
CA VAL A 782 -10.23 39.61 0.70
C VAL A 782 -10.70 41.06 0.69
N GLU A 783 -11.25 41.52 1.81
CA GLU A 783 -11.66 42.91 1.96
C GLU A 783 -10.44 43.80 2.28
N PRO A 784 -10.17 44.89 1.53
CA PRO A 784 -8.91 45.64 1.65
C PRO A 784 -8.73 46.51 2.90
N ILE A 785 -9.79 46.75 3.66
CA ILE A 785 -9.74 47.61 4.85
C ILE A 785 -9.39 46.77 6.08
N THR A 786 -9.99 45.60 6.23
CA THR A 786 -9.82 44.73 7.39
C THR A 786 -8.97 43.51 7.10
N ASN A 787 -8.57 43.29 5.84
CA ASN A 787 -7.81 42.12 5.39
C ASN A 787 -8.49 40.77 5.72
N VAL A 788 -9.82 40.78 5.91
CA VAL A 788 -10.58 39.57 6.22
C VAL A 788 -10.96 38.86 4.93
N ALA A 789 -10.69 37.57 4.85
CA ALA A 789 -11.19 36.72 3.78
C ALA A 789 -12.68 36.45 3.98
N MET A 790 -13.53 36.96 3.09
CA MET A 790 -15.00 36.91 3.23
C MET A 790 -15.66 35.96 2.22
N TYR A 791 -14.86 35.36 1.35
CA TYR A 791 -15.26 34.37 0.37
C TYR A 791 -14.09 33.42 0.17
N GLY A 792 -14.37 32.12 0.22
CA GLY A 792 -13.42 31.08 -0.10
C GLY A 792 -14.14 29.97 -0.86
N LYS A 793 -13.71 29.71 -2.08
CA LYS A 793 -14.14 28.55 -2.85
C LYS A 793 -12.90 27.75 -3.21
N SER A 794 -12.93 26.45 -2.93
CA SER A 794 -11.83 25.56 -3.30
C SER A 794 -12.38 24.28 -3.92
N THR A 795 -11.76 23.88 -5.02
CA THR A 795 -11.95 22.60 -5.68
C THR A 795 -10.63 21.86 -5.66
N SER A 796 -10.55 20.81 -4.84
CA SER A 796 -9.40 19.92 -4.77
C SER A 796 -9.70 18.62 -5.51
N SER A 797 -8.80 18.18 -6.38
CA SER A 797 -8.98 16.99 -7.21
C SER A 797 -7.76 16.08 -7.08
N PHE A 798 -8.04 14.78 -6.99
CA PHE A 798 -7.04 13.73 -6.87
C PHE A 798 -6.98 13.01 -8.22
N LEU A 799 -5.86 13.14 -8.91
CA LEU A 799 -5.63 12.49 -10.20
C LEU A 799 -4.79 11.24 -9.96
N PHE A 800 -5.19 10.11 -10.56
CA PHE A 800 -4.50 8.84 -10.43
C PHE A 800 -3.97 8.37 -11.79
N ASP A 801 -2.73 7.86 -11.80
CA ASP A 801 -2.12 7.23 -12.98
C ASP A 801 -2.34 5.71 -12.96
N TYR A 802 -3.21 5.22 -13.84
CA TYR A 802 -3.57 3.80 -13.92
C TYR A 802 -2.49 2.89 -14.54
N ARG A 803 -1.35 3.42 -15.01
CA ARG A 803 -0.26 2.57 -15.53
C ARG A 803 0.42 1.74 -14.44
N GLY A 804 0.31 2.15 -13.18
CA GLY A 804 0.82 1.43 -12.02
C GLY A 804 2.31 1.65 -11.74
N PRO A 805 2.91 0.83 -10.85
CA PRO A 805 4.27 1.01 -10.34
C PRO A 805 5.34 1.08 -11.43
N GLY A 806 6.35 1.93 -11.23
CA GLY A 806 7.47 2.12 -12.16
C GLY A 806 7.23 3.10 -13.32
N ASN A 807 6.00 3.62 -13.47
CA ASN A 807 5.71 4.69 -14.43
C ASN A 807 5.90 6.06 -13.77
N ILE A 808 7.00 6.74 -14.13
CA ILE A 808 7.43 8.00 -13.48
C ILE A 808 7.28 9.24 -14.36
N ASP A 809 6.73 9.08 -15.56
CA ASP A 809 6.57 10.14 -16.56
C ASP A 809 5.07 10.43 -16.80
N PRO A 810 4.36 11.11 -15.88
CA PRO A 810 2.92 11.34 -16.02
C PRO A 810 2.60 12.21 -17.24
N ASP A 811 1.65 11.77 -18.07
CA ASP A 811 0.98 12.61 -19.07
C ASP A 811 -0.44 12.95 -18.61
N PHE A 812 -0.63 14.18 -18.14
CA PHE A 812 -1.92 14.68 -17.64
C PHE A 812 -3.01 14.84 -18.72
N ASN A 813 -2.69 14.61 -19.99
CA ASN A 813 -3.66 14.62 -21.08
C ASN A 813 -4.01 13.21 -21.57
N ALA A 814 -3.38 12.18 -21.02
CA ALA A 814 -3.60 10.80 -21.43
C ALA A 814 -4.85 10.19 -20.77
N GLU A 815 -5.44 9.19 -21.43
CA GLU A 815 -6.66 8.52 -20.95
C GLU A 815 -6.48 7.75 -19.64
N TYR A 816 -5.24 7.37 -19.31
CA TYR A 816 -4.89 6.66 -18.07
C TYR A 816 -4.69 7.59 -16.86
N MET A 817 -4.64 8.91 -17.07
CA MET A 817 -4.60 9.90 -15.98
C MET A 817 -6.02 10.42 -15.76
N GLN A 818 -6.64 10.01 -14.66
CA GLN A 818 -8.05 10.33 -14.41
C GLN A 818 -8.26 10.84 -12.99
N THR A 819 -9.22 11.76 -12.81
CA THR A 819 -9.64 12.19 -11.47
C THR A 819 -10.38 11.04 -10.80
N VAL A 820 -10.00 10.65 -9.59
CA VAL A 820 -10.68 9.62 -8.80
C VAL A 820 -11.57 10.23 -7.72
N PHE A 821 -11.17 11.36 -7.16
CA PHE A 821 -11.84 11.99 -6.03
C PHE A 821 -11.81 13.51 -6.14
N GLU A 822 -12.86 14.18 -5.68
CA GLU A 822 -12.93 15.64 -5.61
C GLU A 822 -13.54 16.11 -4.29
N ILE A 823 -12.97 17.17 -3.73
CA ILE A 823 -13.46 17.87 -2.54
C ILE A 823 -13.81 19.30 -2.95
N HIS A 824 -15.04 19.69 -2.69
CA HIS A 824 -15.53 21.05 -2.91
C HIS A 824 -15.85 21.67 -1.56
N THR A 825 -15.17 22.77 -1.26
CA THR A 825 -15.41 23.57 -0.06
C THR A 825 -15.83 24.97 -0.46
N PHE A 826 -16.85 25.48 0.22
CA PHE A 826 -17.38 26.80 -0.04
C PHE A 826 -17.70 27.51 1.27
N SER A 827 -17.19 28.72 1.42
CA SER A 827 -17.48 29.61 2.52
C SER A 827 -17.71 31.02 1.99
N GLU A 828 -18.71 31.69 2.53
CA GLU A 828 -18.97 33.08 2.23
C GLU A 828 -19.58 33.80 3.43
N ILE A 829 -19.40 35.11 3.46
CA ILE A 829 -20.11 35.99 4.38
C ILE A 829 -21.62 35.90 4.17
N SER A 830 -22.39 35.74 5.26
CA SER A 830 -23.85 35.70 5.19
C SER A 830 -24.43 37.04 4.72
N ASP A 831 -25.62 37.01 4.12
CA ASP A 831 -26.30 38.24 3.67
C ASP A 831 -26.61 39.23 4.80
N ASN A 832 -26.71 38.75 6.03
CA ASN A 832 -26.96 39.59 7.20
C ASN A 832 -25.65 40.24 7.66
N ASP A 833 -24.58 39.45 7.76
CA ASP A 833 -23.28 39.93 8.23
C ASP A 833 -22.64 40.87 7.20
N ALA A 834 -22.83 40.61 5.91
CA ALA A 834 -22.41 41.52 4.84
C ALA A 834 -23.08 42.90 4.97
N LYS A 835 -24.39 42.95 5.33
CA LYS A 835 -25.09 44.22 5.56
C LYS A 835 -24.59 44.94 6.80
N ILE A 836 -24.32 44.21 7.88
CA ILE A 836 -23.78 44.76 9.12
C ILE A 836 -22.37 45.31 8.86
N PHE A 837 -21.51 44.55 8.21
CA PHE A 837 -20.15 44.95 7.84
C PHE A 837 -20.17 46.21 6.97
N LYS A 838 -20.97 46.21 5.91
CA LYS A 838 -21.15 47.39 5.05
C LYS A 838 -21.56 48.62 5.85
N GLY A 839 -22.55 48.49 6.73
CA GLY A 839 -23.03 49.62 7.53
C GLY A 839 -22.05 50.08 8.61
N LYS A 840 -21.19 49.20 9.14
CA LYS A 840 -20.20 49.56 10.18
C LYS A 840 -18.91 50.11 9.59
N VAL A 841 -18.44 49.54 8.48
CA VAL A 841 -17.11 49.80 7.91
C VAL A 841 -17.21 50.60 6.62
N LEU A 842 -17.93 50.10 5.61
CA LEU A 842 -17.93 50.71 4.27
C LEU A 842 -18.71 52.03 4.20
N ASP A 843 -19.89 52.11 4.80
CA ASP A 843 -20.73 53.31 4.78
C ASP A 843 -20.10 54.48 5.55
N HIS A 844 -19.16 54.17 6.46
CA HIS A 844 -18.40 55.14 7.25
C HIS A 844 -17.00 55.45 6.70
N THR A 845 -16.64 54.93 5.52
CA THR A 845 -15.34 55.20 4.88
C THR A 845 -15.51 55.95 3.55
N GLY A 846 -14.45 56.62 3.09
CA GLY A 846 -14.44 57.35 1.82
C GLY A 846 -15.09 58.75 1.85
N PRO A 847 -15.21 59.41 0.67
CA PRO A 847 -15.53 60.84 0.56
C PRO A 847 -16.98 61.23 0.95
N PHE A 848 -17.86 60.23 1.04
CA PHE A 848 -19.29 60.39 1.33
C PHE A 848 -19.72 59.70 2.63
N PHE A 849 -18.79 59.33 3.51
CA PHE A 849 -19.05 58.65 4.79
C PHE A 849 -20.13 59.27 5.70
N TRP A 850 -20.47 60.54 5.47
CA TRP A 850 -21.41 61.32 6.27
C TRP A 850 -22.87 61.14 5.87
N THR A 851 -23.16 60.46 4.76
CA THR A 851 -24.52 60.39 4.21
C THR A 851 -25.49 59.56 5.03
N ASP A 852 -24.97 58.68 5.91
CA ASP A 852 -25.76 57.87 6.82
C ASP A 852 -25.93 58.47 8.23
N LEU A 853 -25.25 59.60 8.50
CA LEU A 853 -25.23 60.30 9.79
C LEU A 853 -24.73 59.45 10.99
N GLY A 854 -23.77 58.54 10.75
CA GLY A 854 -23.18 57.68 11.79
C GLY A 854 -24.00 56.42 12.10
N GLY A 855 -24.76 55.94 11.12
CA GLY A 855 -25.53 54.70 11.18
C GLY A 855 -26.79 54.73 12.07
N SER A 856 -27.49 53.59 12.13
CA SER A 856 -28.65 53.39 13.01
C SER A 856 -28.83 51.91 13.38
N GLY A 857 -29.20 51.63 14.64
CA GLY A 857 -29.37 50.25 15.09
C GLY A 857 -28.01 49.54 15.21
N ASP A 858 -27.88 48.34 14.64
CA ASP A 858 -26.67 47.53 14.75
C ASP A 858 -25.48 48.08 13.92
N THR A 859 -25.67 49.13 13.12
CA THR A 859 -24.61 49.80 12.33
C THR A 859 -24.16 51.13 12.93
N GLU A 860 -24.58 51.46 14.15
CA GLU A 860 -24.35 52.78 14.75
C GLU A 860 -22.91 52.96 15.29
N LEU A 861 -22.24 54.06 14.90
CA LEU A 861 -20.96 54.48 15.49
C LEU A 861 -21.08 55.86 16.16
N GLU A 862 -21.32 55.87 17.48
CA GLU A 862 -21.49 57.10 18.27
C GLU A 862 -20.37 58.15 18.08
N PRO A 863 -19.07 57.79 18.02
CA PRO A 863 -17.99 58.75 17.80
C PRO A 863 -18.08 59.46 16.44
N LEU A 864 -18.59 58.78 15.41
CA LEU A 864 -18.69 59.28 14.04
C LEU A 864 -19.93 60.15 13.81
N LYS A 865 -21.01 60.00 14.59
CA LYS A 865 -22.22 60.83 14.46
C LYS A 865 -21.94 62.32 14.43
N LEU A 866 -21.15 62.82 15.39
CA LEU A 866 -20.82 64.25 15.48
C LEU A 866 -20.03 64.71 14.25
N ILE A 867 -19.09 63.88 13.78
CA ILE A 867 -18.24 64.16 12.63
C ILE A 867 -19.06 64.15 11.34
N SER A 868 -19.98 63.19 11.18
CA SER A 868 -20.91 63.11 10.06
C SER A 868 -21.84 64.32 9.98
N TYR A 869 -22.35 64.83 11.11
CA TYR A 869 -23.12 66.08 11.12
C TYR A 869 -22.29 67.31 10.74
N VAL A 870 -21.03 67.40 11.17
CA VAL A 870 -20.10 68.48 10.78
C VAL A 870 -19.79 68.40 9.29
N SER A 871 -19.53 67.21 8.78
CA SER A 871 -19.27 66.92 7.36
C SER A 871 -20.48 67.25 6.47
N ALA A 872 -21.70 66.82 6.87
CA ALA A 872 -22.94 67.19 6.20
C ALA A 872 -23.16 68.70 6.18
N ALA A 873 -22.90 69.39 7.30
CA ALA A 873 -22.98 70.84 7.38
C ALA A 873 -21.94 71.56 6.50
N MET A 874 -20.74 70.98 6.32
CA MET A 874 -19.71 71.51 5.43
C MET A 874 -20.05 71.34 3.95
N TYR A 875 -20.62 70.20 3.53
CA TYR A 875 -21.14 70.03 2.17
C TYR A 875 -22.34 70.94 1.91
N ILE A 876 -23.36 70.92 2.76
CA ILE A 876 -24.57 71.76 2.60
C ILE A 876 -24.22 73.25 2.67
N GLY A 877 -23.39 73.65 3.62
CA GLY A 877 -22.89 75.02 3.78
C GLY A 877 -22.01 75.45 2.60
N GLY A 878 -21.14 74.55 2.12
CA GLY A 878 -20.30 74.78 0.95
C GLY A 878 -21.10 75.03 -0.32
N PHE A 879 -22.03 74.13 -0.66
CA PHE A 879 -22.94 74.29 -1.79
C PHE A 879 -23.81 75.55 -1.68
N SER A 880 -24.32 75.85 -0.48
CA SER A 880 -25.11 77.06 -0.22
C SER A 880 -24.29 78.34 -0.44
N LEU A 881 -23.02 78.36 -0.04
CA LEU A 881 -22.11 79.48 -0.22
C LEU A 881 -21.70 79.68 -1.69
N VAL A 882 -21.50 78.59 -2.44
CA VAL A 882 -21.26 78.65 -3.89
C VAL A 882 -22.49 79.19 -4.63
N LEU A 883 -23.69 78.67 -4.34
CA LEU A 883 -24.95 79.15 -4.92
C LEU A 883 -25.20 80.63 -4.59
N PHE A 884 -25.02 81.01 -3.33
CA PHE A 884 -25.18 82.39 -2.90
C PHE A 884 -24.18 83.33 -3.58
N GLY A 885 -22.91 82.92 -3.66
CA GLY A 885 -21.85 83.67 -4.33
C GLY A 885 -22.09 83.80 -5.84
N ALA A 886 -22.49 82.72 -6.51
CA ALA A 886 -22.79 82.71 -7.95
C ALA A 886 -24.01 83.58 -8.29
N VAL A 887 -25.10 83.51 -7.51
CA VAL A 887 -26.29 84.36 -7.70
C VAL A 887 -25.96 85.83 -7.46
N LYS A 888 -25.09 86.14 -6.49
CA LYS A 888 -24.62 87.52 -6.24
C LYS A 888 -23.70 88.03 -7.34
N LEU A 889 -22.84 87.18 -7.89
CA LEU A 889 -21.97 87.53 -9.02
C LEU A 889 -22.77 87.75 -10.32
N ALA A 890 -23.75 86.89 -10.62
CA ALA A 890 -24.62 87.05 -11.79
C ALA A 890 -25.48 88.32 -11.72
N ARG A 891 -26.01 88.67 -10.54
CA ARG A 891 -26.74 89.93 -10.33
C ARG A 891 -25.87 91.19 -10.42
N LEU A 892 -24.54 91.06 -10.29
CA LEU A 892 -23.57 92.15 -10.45
C LEU A 892 -23.11 92.30 -11.91
N GLU A 893 -23.42 91.34 -12.80
CA GLU A 893 -23.20 91.45 -14.25
C GLU A 893 -24.42 92.04 -14.99
N ASP A 894 -25.62 91.94 -14.40
CA ASP A 894 -26.87 92.53 -14.89
C ASP A 894 -27.13 93.98 -14.40
N GLU A 895 -26.30 94.51 -13.47
CA GLU A 895 -26.25 95.92 -13.02
C GLU A 895 -25.02 96.65 -13.58
#